data_AF-A0A7I8VD55-F1
#
_entry.id   AF-A0A7I8VD55-F1
#
_cell.length_a   1.000
_cell.length_b   1.000
_cell.length_c   1.000
_cell.angle_alpha   90.00
_cell.angle_beta   90.00
_cell.angle_gamma   90.00
#
_symmetry.space_group_name_H-M   'P 1'
#
loop_
_entity.id
_entity.type
_entity.pdbx_description
1 polymer ?
#
loop_
_entity_poly.entity_id
_entity_poly.type
_entity_poly.pdbx_seq_one_letter_code
_entity_poly.pdbx_strand_id
1 'polypeptide(L)'
;MNDSVKELFANTLGGVAGGTACVYVGQPLDTVKVKLQTRPDIYKNAVDCFFKTFREEGIYRGLYAGSIPALLAQVAENAALFAAYGVLRKVAVALTSCKKESDLGVLSNAFCGAGAGVVSSIALCPTELVKCRLQATQSNLGPYEVTKSILKVDGISGLFRGMIPTLAREVPGYFFFFGGYEFSKYFFNCDPNKSNALCSIVCGGIGGVSLWIAVFPTDVIKSRVQVDTSLNRGFLSTGIEIAKTEGFRSLYKGMRNTYVLIMLKLLLILIIFGFGKAERTLIFIRAQTLPGENVFIRGGLTDSSCLENKKQCKIPIRHNIRPANTESSYSKWSEGDLYLDWDGSEEGQGLFQGQEAGGTPMMWTTNQQDYPRVIEIDGSGYSTFNRFSSHYWFVDLEIDCSLTSNGWFDLKAYITPDRNWESDINQYQKCASSHGNFWKPHSMGNHVAVCGQMNVFILNQNESKCGKRNMFTEVNKDFSIPRIVGGKPAPIGRWPWQGVLQYGQTIGGCGAVLLSPYWAITAAHCLQPWDINLVKIRFGEMNLLATQGTEQVMSLSQIVRHPGYGNPGAGNPYNDNDVTLLRFAEPVKINEKVNSACLPFNYKLDDFVGEDCWATGFGATKGTSEKHRLNEINVPVHSHQSCISSWGLERITQRQLCVGTPALSACGGDSGGPLVCKMGDSWVLAGTTSWGDRTCQGKPSVYSRITEFLPWIQLVTGISK
;
A
#
# COMPACT_ATOMS: atom_id res chain seq x y z
N MET A 1 -1.45 15.39 28.58
CA MET A 1 -2.39 14.28 28.29
C MET A 1 -1.74 13.45 27.18
N ASN A 2 -1.31 12.21 27.47
CA ASN A 2 -0.50 11.38 26.57
C ASN A 2 -1.16 11.16 25.22
N ASP A 3 -0.37 11.10 24.14
CA ASP A 3 -0.90 10.97 22.78
C ASP A 3 -1.63 9.65 22.53
N SER A 4 -1.28 8.57 23.24
CA SER A 4 -2.07 7.33 23.27
C SER A 4 -3.48 7.52 23.83
N VAL A 5 -3.68 8.48 24.74
CA VAL A 5 -5.00 8.81 25.27
C VAL A 5 -5.78 9.63 24.26
N LYS A 6 -5.14 10.55 23.52
CA LYS A 6 -5.80 11.34 22.46
C LYS A 6 -6.21 10.48 21.27
N GLU A 7 -5.37 9.54 20.85
CA GLU A 7 -5.67 8.61 19.76
C GLU A 7 -6.77 7.61 20.17
N LEU A 8 -6.71 7.10 21.39
CA LEU A 8 -7.81 6.34 21.99
C LEU A 8 -9.10 7.17 22.02
N PHE A 9 -9.02 8.46 22.37
CA PHE A 9 -10.16 9.37 22.43
C PHE A 9 -10.74 9.65 21.04
N ALA A 10 -9.91 9.89 20.03
CA ALA A 10 -10.32 10.13 18.65
C ALA A 10 -10.96 8.87 18.02
N ASN A 11 -10.36 7.70 18.22
CA ASN A 11 -10.93 6.42 17.77
C ASN A 11 -12.24 6.09 18.51
N THR A 12 -12.31 6.41 19.81
CA THR A 12 -13.55 6.26 20.60
C THR A 12 -14.63 7.22 20.11
N LEU A 13 -14.31 8.49 19.85
CA LEU A 13 -15.24 9.48 19.30
C LEU A 13 -15.77 9.08 17.92
N GLY A 14 -14.90 8.59 17.03
CA GLY A 14 -15.29 8.06 15.73
C GLY A 14 -16.21 6.84 15.85
N GLY A 15 -15.89 5.93 16.77
CA GLY A 15 -16.74 4.77 17.09
C GLY A 15 -18.10 5.16 17.69
N VAL A 16 -18.14 6.16 18.57
CA VAL A 16 -19.38 6.69 19.14
C VAL A 16 -20.22 7.40 18.09
N ALA A 17 -19.63 8.22 17.23
CA ALA A 17 -20.33 8.93 16.16
C ALA A 17 -20.94 7.93 15.14
N GLY A 18 -20.16 6.95 14.71
CA GLY A 18 -20.63 5.88 13.82
C GLY A 18 -21.72 5.01 14.45
N GLY A 19 -21.55 4.64 15.72
CA GLY A 19 -22.56 3.90 16.49
C GLY A 19 -23.86 4.70 16.67
N THR A 20 -23.76 6.00 16.94
CA THR A 20 -24.91 6.91 17.08
C THR A 20 -25.71 6.99 15.79
N ALA A 21 -25.04 7.22 14.65
CA ALA A 21 -25.68 7.26 13.34
C ALA A 21 -26.40 5.92 13.03
N CYS A 22 -25.78 4.79 13.34
CA CYS A 22 -26.38 3.47 13.13
C CYS A 22 -27.65 3.25 13.95
N VAL A 23 -27.68 3.71 15.21
CA VAL A 23 -28.85 3.60 16.09
C VAL A 23 -30.00 4.45 15.55
N TYR A 24 -29.76 5.72 15.23
CA TYR A 24 -30.83 6.63 14.78
C TYR A 24 -31.41 6.25 13.40
N VAL A 25 -30.60 5.71 12.48
CA VAL A 25 -31.12 5.24 11.19
C VAL A 25 -31.87 3.91 11.33
N GLY A 26 -31.41 3.02 12.22
CA GLY A 26 -32.03 1.71 12.41
C GLY A 26 -33.28 1.69 13.28
N GLN A 27 -33.43 2.66 14.18
CA GLN A 27 -34.46 2.64 15.22
C GLN A 27 -35.90 2.49 14.69
N PRO A 28 -36.36 3.19 13.62
CA PRO A 28 -37.72 3.03 13.13
C PRO A 28 -38.05 1.59 12.71
N LEU A 29 -37.09 0.91 12.11
CA LEU A 29 -37.23 -0.48 11.66
C LEU A 29 -37.16 -1.46 12.82
N ASP A 30 -36.34 -1.20 13.83
CA ASP A 30 -36.29 -1.99 15.07
C ASP A 30 -37.62 -1.89 15.84
N THR A 31 -38.22 -0.69 15.90
CA THR A 31 -39.54 -0.50 16.53
C THR A 31 -40.63 -1.28 15.80
N VAL A 32 -40.64 -1.24 14.46
CA VAL A 32 -41.56 -2.03 13.64
C VAL A 32 -41.35 -3.53 13.84
N LYS A 33 -40.10 -4.00 13.90
CA LYS A 33 -39.77 -5.41 14.19
C LYS A 33 -40.40 -5.84 15.51
N VAL A 34 -40.17 -5.10 16.60
CA VAL A 34 -40.67 -5.44 17.94
C VAL A 34 -42.20 -5.43 17.98
N LYS A 35 -42.86 -4.42 17.40
CA LYS A 35 -44.33 -4.36 17.37
C LYS A 35 -44.96 -5.50 16.58
N LEU A 36 -44.38 -5.85 15.44
CA LEU A 36 -44.82 -6.97 14.62
C LEU A 36 -44.63 -8.32 15.33
N GLN A 37 -43.60 -8.45 16.17
CA GLN A 37 -43.32 -9.66 16.95
C GLN A 37 -44.20 -9.80 18.19
N THR A 38 -44.54 -8.69 18.84
CA THR A 38 -45.30 -8.67 20.10
C THR A 38 -46.81 -8.65 19.89
N ARG A 39 -47.31 -8.10 18.77
CA ARG A 39 -48.76 -7.99 18.45
C ARG A 39 -49.09 -8.40 17.01
N PRO A 40 -49.01 -9.71 16.69
CA PRO A 40 -49.26 -10.21 15.34
C PRO A 40 -50.72 -10.08 14.88
N ASP A 41 -51.64 -9.82 15.80
CA ASP A 41 -53.09 -9.64 15.61
C ASP A 41 -53.47 -8.27 15.05
N ILE A 42 -52.68 -7.23 15.34
CA ILE A 42 -52.98 -5.83 14.95
C ILE A 42 -52.36 -5.45 13.60
N TYR A 43 -51.22 -6.06 13.26
CA TYR A 43 -50.37 -5.66 12.14
C TYR A 43 -50.25 -6.77 11.10
N LYS A 44 -50.71 -6.50 9.87
CA LYS A 44 -50.69 -7.51 8.78
C LYS A 44 -49.29 -7.76 8.23
N ASN A 45 -48.48 -6.71 8.13
CA ASN A 45 -47.12 -6.75 7.62
C ASN A 45 -46.31 -5.55 8.13
N ALA A 46 -45.01 -5.54 7.86
CA ALA A 46 -44.10 -4.49 8.35
C ALA A 46 -44.46 -3.09 7.82
N VAL A 47 -44.98 -2.98 6.60
CA VAL A 47 -45.38 -1.69 6.00
C VAL A 47 -46.64 -1.15 6.67
N ASP A 48 -47.63 -2.01 6.89
CA ASP A 48 -48.85 -1.68 7.66
C ASP A 48 -48.49 -1.25 9.09
N CYS A 49 -47.58 -1.98 9.75
CA CYS A 49 -47.09 -1.63 11.07
C CYS A 49 -46.39 -0.27 11.11
N PHE A 50 -45.56 0.04 10.11
CA PHE A 50 -44.85 1.31 10.01
C PHE A 50 -45.82 2.49 9.89
N PHE A 51 -46.74 2.43 8.92
CA PHE A 51 -47.67 3.53 8.67
C PHE A 51 -48.72 3.70 9.77
N LYS A 52 -49.23 2.62 10.37
CA LYS A 52 -50.11 2.72 11.54
C LYS A 52 -49.38 3.34 12.73
N THR A 53 -48.17 2.88 13.04
CA THR A 53 -47.37 3.45 14.13
C THR A 53 -47.07 4.93 13.90
N PHE A 54 -46.71 5.32 12.67
CA PHE A 54 -46.47 6.71 12.31
C PHE A 54 -47.73 7.58 12.49
N ARG A 55 -48.90 7.06 12.11
CA ARG A 55 -50.17 7.81 12.15
C ARG A 55 -50.77 7.90 13.55
N GLU A 56 -50.65 6.85 14.36
CA GLU A 56 -51.29 6.75 15.68
C GLU A 56 -50.39 7.26 16.81
N GLU A 57 -49.08 7.03 16.74
CA GLU A 57 -48.13 7.34 17.83
C GLU A 57 -47.07 8.39 17.44
N GLY A 58 -46.99 8.76 16.16
CA GLY A 58 -46.07 9.77 15.65
C GLY A 58 -44.60 9.34 15.60
N ILE A 59 -43.71 10.28 15.25
CA ILE A 59 -42.28 10.00 15.02
C ILE A 59 -41.54 9.75 16.34
N TYR A 60 -41.65 10.66 17.30
CA TYR A 60 -40.83 10.63 18.52
C TYR A 60 -41.29 9.56 19.51
N ARG A 61 -42.62 9.41 19.70
CA ARG A 61 -43.22 8.45 20.63
C ARG A 61 -43.51 7.09 20.01
N GLY A 62 -43.75 7.03 18.69
CA GLY A 62 -43.91 5.79 17.95
C GLY A 62 -42.57 5.26 17.46
N LEU A 63 -42.10 5.75 16.31
CA LEU A 63 -40.95 5.17 15.59
C LEU A 63 -39.62 5.21 16.36
N TYR A 64 -39.38 6.27 17.13
CA TYR A 64 -38.14 6.49 17.89
C TYR A 64 -38.25 6.16 19.39
N ALA A 65 -39.30 5.44 19.80
CA ALA A 65 -39.45 4.97 21.17
C ALA A 65 -38.25 4.14 21.62
N GLY A 66 -37.62 4.52 22.73
CA GLY A 66 -36.49 3.77 23.31
C GLY A 66 -35.11 4.06 22.67
N SER A 67 -34.98 5.13 21.87
CA SER A 67 -33.69 5.51 21.24
C SER A 67 -32.59 5.82 22.25
N ILE A 68 -32.91 6.53 23.35
CA ILE A 68 -31.92 6.94 24.36
C ILE A 68 -31.32 5.72 25.09
N PRO A 69 -32.14 4.78 25.64
CA PRO A 69 -31.61 3.52 26.17
C PRO A 69 -30.83 2.70 25.15
N ALA A 70 -31.26 2.67 23.88
CA ALA A 70 -30.56 1.94 22.82
C ALA A 70 -29.18 2.54 22.52
N LEU A 71 -29.05 3.86 22.52
CA LEU A 71 -27.78 4.54 22.32
C LEU A 71 -26.81 4.30 23.48
N LEU A 72 -27.30 4.41 24.72
CA LEU A 72 -26.49 4.15 25.91
C LEU A 72 -26.02 2.69 25.97
N ALA A 73 -26.91 1.75 25.63
CA ALA A 73 -26.57 0.34 25.50
C ALA A 73 -25.44 0.13 24.47
N GLN A 74 -25.57 0.72 23.28
CA GLN A 74 -24.59 0.55 22.20
C GLN A 74 -23.21 1.11 22.54
N VAL A 75 -23.15 2.27 23.20
CA VAL A 75 -21.87 2.88 23.62
C VAL A 75 -21.19 2.03 24.69
N ALA A 76 -21.94 1.59 25.71
CA ALA A 76 -21.42 0.74 26.77
C ALA A 76 -20.95 -0.62 26.24
N GLU A 77 -21.73 -1.21 25.33
CA GLU A 77 -21.43 -2.48 24.66
C GLU A 77 -20.14 -2.40 23.85
N ASN A 78 -20.02 -1.43 22.94
CA ASN A 78 -18.84 -1.30 22.08
C ASN A 78 -17.57 -0.99 22.89
N ALA A 79 -17.68 -0.16 23.94
CA ALA A 79 -16.56 0.15 24.82
C ALA A 79 -16.07 -1.09 25.57
N ALA A 80 -16.99 -1.84 26.19
CA ALA A 80 -16.66 -3.07 26.92
C ALA A 80 -16.10 -4.15 25.98
N LEU A 81 -16.71 -4.32 24.81
CA LEU A 81 -16.32 -5.30 23.80
C LEU A 81 -14.90 -5.06 23.30
N PHE A 82 -14.58 -3.86 22.79
CA PHE A 82 -13.27 -3.62 22.19
C PHE A 82 -12.15 -3.59 23.24
N ALA A 83 -12.42 -3.11 24.45
CA ALA A 83 -11.46 -3.18 25.55
C ALA A 83 -11.15 -4.64 25.92
N ALA A 84 -12.18 -5.47 26.12
CA ALA A 84 -12.02 -6.88 26.45
C ALA A 84 -11.33 -7.65 25.30
N TYR A 85 -11.72 -7.38 24.05
CA TYR A 85 -11.14 -8.01 22.87
C TYR A 85 -9.64 -7.73 22.74
N GLY A 86 -9.21 -6.48 22.95
CA GLY A 86 -7.79 -6.12 22.92
C GLY A 86 -6.96 -6.85 23.99
N VAL A 87 -7.50 -6.96 25.21
CA VAL A 87 -6.84 -7.72 26.30
C VAL A 87 -6.77 -9.21 25.96
N LEU A 88 -7.87 -9.80 25.50
CA LEU A 88 -7.94 -11.22 25.17
C LEU A 88 -7.03 -11.60 24.00
N ARG A 89 -6.82 -10.72 23.01
CA ARG A 89 -5.85 -10.95 21.94
C ARG A 89 -4.41 -10.95 22.45
N LYS A 90 -4.04 -10.03 23.36
CA LYS A 90 -2.72 -10.03 23.99
C LYS A 90 -2.47 -11.31 24.79
N VAL A 91 -3.46 -11.78 25.53
CA VAL A 91 -3.40 -13.06 26.24
C VAL A 91 -3.27 -14.22 25.25
N ALA A 92 -4.02 -14.20 24.14
CA ALA A 92 -3.92 -15.24 23.10
C ALA A 92 -2.53 -15.26 22.43
N VAL A 93 -1.89 -14.10 22.21
CA VAL A 93 -0.49 -14.02 21.74
C VAL A 93 0.46 -14.58 22.79
N ALA A 94 0.24 -14.35 24.09
CA ALA A 94 1.09 -14.92 25.13
C ALA A 94 0.93 -16.44 25.28
N LEU A 95 -0.25 -16.98 24.96
CA LEU A 95 -0.57 -18.41 25.03
C LEU A 95 -0.25 -19.18 23.74
N THR A 96 -0.03 -18.49 22.63
CA THR A 96 0.34 -19.08 21.33
C THR A 96 1.79 -18.68 21.00
N SER A 97 2.55 -19.47 20.25
CA SER A 97 3.95 -19.13 19.90
C SER A 97 4.08 -17.96 18.88
N CYS A 98 3.10 -17.05 18.84
CA CYS A 98 3.04 -15.93 17.91
C CYS A 98 3.87 -14.75 18.44
N LYS A 99 4.57 -14.03 17.54
CA LYS A 99 5.40 -12.87 17.94
C LYS A 99 4.62 -11.55 17.95
N LYS A 100 3.49 -11.46 17.22
CA LYS A 100 2.67 -10.25 17.09
C LYS A 100 1.18 -10.58 17.06
N GLU A 101 0.34 -9.61 17.46
CA GLU A 101 -1.13 -9.71 17.41
C GLU A 101 -1.68 -9.89 15.99
N SER A 102 -0.93 -9.48 14.96
CA SER A 102 -1.27 -9.66 13.54
C SER A 102 -1.19 -11.10 13.06
N ASP A 103 -0.48 -11.96 13.80
CA ASP A 103 -0.19 -13.34 13.38
C ASP A 103 -1.24 -14.34 13.92
N LEU A 104 -2.22 -13.84 14.69
CA LEU A 104 -3.33 -14.63 15.22
C LEU A 104 -4.22 -15.14 14.09
N GLY A 105 -4.38 -16.47 14.01
CA GLY A 105 -5.29 -17.10 13.06
C GLY A 105 -6.78 -16.79 13.32
N VAL A 106 -7.62 -17.06 12.31
CA VAL A 106 -9.07 -16.78 12.30
C VAL A 106 -9.79 -17.34 13.54
N LEU A 107 -9.52 -18.59 13.91
CA LEU A 107 -10.16 -19.24 15.07
C LEU A 107 -9.78 -18.57 16.39
N SER A 108 -8.52 -18.16 16.55
CA SER A 108 -8.08 -17.49 17.77
C SER A 108 -8.79 -16.15 17.95
N ASN A 109 -8.88 -15.36 16.87
CA ASN A 109 -9.64 -14.11 16.87
C ASN A 109 -11.14 -14.32 17.13
N ALA A 110 -11.74 -15.40 16.62
CA ALA A 110 -13.13 -15.75 16.90
C ALA A 110 -13.37 -16.08 18.38
N PHE A 111 -12.47 -16.86 19.02
CA PHE A 111 -12.56 -17.16 20.46
C PHE A 111 -12.31 -15.93 21.33
N CYS A 112 -11.37 -15.05 20.96
CA CYS A 112 -11.20 -13.75 21.62
C CYS A 112 -12.49 -12.91 21.52
N GLY A 113 -13.16 -12.94 20.36
CA GLY A 113 -14.45 -12.29 20.15
C GLY A 113 -15.55 -12.85 21.07
N ALA A 114 -15.67 -14.17 21.15
CA ALA A 114 -16.62 -14.86 22.03
C ALA A 114 -16.40 -14.50 23.51
N GLY A 115 -15.13 -14.48 23.96
CA GLY A 115 -14.76 -14.08 25.31
C GLY A 115 -15.09 -12.62 25.61
N ALA A 116 -14.84 -11.72 24.64
CA ALA A 116 -15.22 -10.32 24.75
C ALA A 116 -16.76 -10.16 24.83
N GLY A 117 -17.51 -11.01 24.14
CA GLY A 117 -18.97 -11.08 24.21
C GLY A 117 -19.52 -11.38 25.61
N VAL A 118 -18.81 -12.17 26.42
CA VAL A 118 -19.18 -12.42 27.82
C VAL A 118 -19.09 -11.14 28.64
N VAL A 119 -17.98 -10.40 28.50
CA VAL A 119 -17.76 -9.13 29.20
C VAL A 119 -18.78 -8.08 28.75
N SER A 120 -19.02 -7.99 27.45
CA SER A 120 -20.02 -7.10 26.86
C SER A 120 -21.43 -7.38 27.40
N SER A 121 -21.80 -8.67 27.54
CA SER A 121 -23.12 -9.08 28.05
C SER A 121 -23.42 -8.57 29.46
N ILE A 122 -22.39 -8.44 30.31
CA ILE A 122 -22.52 -7.91 31.68
C ILE A 122 -22.88 -6.42 31.64
N ALA A 123 -22.26 -5.65 30.74
CA ALA A 123 -22.57 -4.23 30.56
C ALA A 123 -23.93 -4.02 29.88
N LEU A 124 -24.30 -4.93 28.96
CA LEU A 124 -25.48 -4.82 28.12
C LEU A 124 -26.79 -5.21 28.85
N CYS A 125 -26.77 -6.25 29.68
CA CYS A 125 -27.98 -6.85 30.26
C CYS A 125 -28.90 -5.85 30.99
N PRO A 126 -28.42 -4.94 31.87
CA PRO A 126 -29.29 -3.99 32.56
C PRO A 126 -30.01 -3.02 31.60
N THR A 127 -29.31 -2.54 30.57
CA THR A 127 -29.85 -1.56 29.63
C THR A 127 -30.84 -2.20 28.65
N GLU A 128 -30.57 -3.43 28.20
CA GLU A 128 -31.51 -4.22 27.41
C GLU A 128 -32.80 -4.50 28.16
N LEU A 129 -32.72 -4.88 29.44
CA LEU A 129 -33.90 -5.17 30.25
C LEU A 129 -34.82 -3.94 30.36
N VAL A 130 -34.24 -2.76 30.61
CA VAL A 130 -34.99 -1.50 30.69
C VAL A 130 -35.61 -1.15 29.33
N LYS A 131 -34.86 -1.28 28.23
CA LYS A 131 -35.36 -1.06 26.87
C LYS A 131 -36.55 -1.96 26.57
N CYS A 132 -36.44 -3.27 26.86
CA CYS A 132 -37.52 -4.23 26.61
C CYS A 132 -38.79 -3.88 27.40
N ARG A 133 -38.67 -3.50 28.68
CA ARG A 133 -39.83 -3.10 29.49
C ARG A 133 -40.50 -1.83 29.00
N LEU A 134 -39.72 -0.83 28.58
CA LEU A 134 -40.24 0.41 27.99
C LEU A 134 -40.97 0.17 26.67
N GLN A 135 -40.47 -0.75 25.83
CA GLN A 135 -41.11 -1.09 24.56
C GLN A 135 -42.37 -1.94 24.74
N ALA A 136 -42.47 -2.72 25.82
CA ALA A 136 -43.61 -3.57 26.11
C ALA A 136 -44.76 -2.85 26.85
N THR A 137 -44.47 -1.82 27.65
CA THR A 137 -45.46 -1.17 28.52
C THR A 137 -46.04 0.08 27.87
N GLN A 138 -47.38 0.24 27.84
CA GLN A 138 -48.05 1.46 27.33
C GLN A 138 -48.05 2.64 28.32
N SER A 139 -47.36 2.52 29.46
CA SER A 139 -47.33 3.54 30.52
C SER A 139 -46.41 4.72 30.14
N ASN A 140 -46.74 5.94 30.59
CA ASN A 140 -45.91 7.15 30.44
C ASN A 140 -44.58 7.14 31.25
N LEU A 141 -44.15 5.98 31.74
CA LEU A 141 -42.99 5.89 32.62
C LEU A 141 -41.68 6.03 31.84
N GLY A 142 -40.79 6.87 32.36
CA GLY A 142 -39.46 7.09 31.78
C GLY A 142 -38.46 5.95 32.11
N PRO A 143 -37.31 5.88 31.41
CA PRO A 143 -36.27 4.89 31.69
C PRO A 143 -35.78 4.87 33.15
N TYR A 144 -35.70 6.06 33.77
CA TYR A 144 -35.31 6.22 35.17
C TYR A 144 -36.34 5.59 36.12
N GLU A 145 -37.63 5.80 35.86
CA GLU A 145 -38.71 5.30 36.71
C GLU A 145 -38.84 3.78 36.62
N VAL A 146 -38.66 3.21 35.43
CA VAL A 146 -38.59 1.75 35.22
C VAL A 146 -37.39 1.16 35.97
N THR A 147 -36.21 1.77 35.85
CA THR A 147 -35.00 1.31 36.58
C THR A 147 -35.19 1.36 38.09
N LYS A 148 -35.75 2.46 38.60
CA LYS A 148 -36.06 2.64 40.02
C LYS A 148 -37.06 1.61 40.53
N SER A 149 -38.07 1.27 39.71
CA SER A 149 -39.06 0.24 40.07
C SER A 149 -38.43 -1.14 40.22
N ILE A 150 -37.51 -1.53 39.32
CA ILE A 150 -36.80 -2.81 39.37
C ILE A 150 -35.91 -2.87 40.62
N LEU A 151 -35.12 -1.83 40.85
CA LEU A 151 -34.23 -1.75 42.01
C LEU A 151 -34.98 -1.79 43.34
N LYS A 152 -36.18 -1.20 43.40
CA LYS A 152 -37.00 -1.19 44.62
C LYS A 152 -37.65 -2.55 44.92
N VAL A 153 -37.97 -3.34 43.90
CA VAL A 153 -38.68 -4.62 44.05
C VAL A 153 -37.72 -5.81 44.13
N ASP A 154 -36.76 -5.87 43.21
CA ASP A 154 -35.89 -7.03 43.00
C ASP A 154 -34.41 -6.76 43.34
N GLY A 155 -34.07 -5.53 43.74
CA GLY A 155 -32.69 -5.12 44.00
C GLY A 155 -31.82 -5.12 42.75
N ILE A 156 -30.49 -5.14 42.96
CA ILE A 156 -29.50 -5.10 41.88
C ILE A 156 -29.51 -6.37 41.04
N SER A 157 -29.77 -7.54 41.63
CA SER A 157 -29.88 -8.81 40.91
C SER A 157 -31.05 -8.82 39.93
N GLY A 158 -32.10 -8.03 40.20
CA GLY A 158 -33.22 -7.80 39.29
C GLY A 158 -32.82 -7.22 37.93
N LEU A 159 -31.76 -6.39 37.87
CA LEU A 159 -31.25 -5.80 36.62
C LEU A 159 -30.60 -6.82 35.68
N PHE A 160 -30.23 -7.99 36.21
CA PHE A 160 -29.60 -9.06 35.43
C PHE A 160 -30.56 -10.21 35.07
N ARG A 161 -31.88 -10.01 35.29
CA ARG A 161 -32.92 -10.92 34.81
C ARG A 161 -32.95 -10.90 33.29
N GLY A 162 -32.36 -11.91 32.67
CA GLY A 162 -32.15 -11.98 31.22
C GLY A 162 -30.70 -12.27 30.81
N MET A 163 -29.78 -12.44 31.76
CA MET A 163 -28.37 -12.71 31.45
C MET A 163 -28.16 -13.96 30.58
N ILE A 164 -28.89 -15.06 30.84
CA ILE A 164 -28.78 -16.30 30.06
C ILE A 164 -29.16 -16.08 28.59
N PRO A 165 -30.33 -15.51 28.24
CA PRO A 165 -30.65 -15.21 26.86
C PRO A 165 -29.70 -14.17 26.23
N THR A 166 -29.17 -13.21 26.99
CA THR A 166 -28.17 -12.26 26.49
C THR A 166 -26.85 -12.98 26.15
N LEU A 167 -26.29 -13.80 27.05
CA LEU A 167 -25.08 -14.60 26.78
C LEU A 167 -25.26 -15.57 25.61
N ALA A 168 -26.42 -16.25 25.54
CA ALA A 168 -26.72 -17.19 24.46
C ALA A 168 -26.78 -16.51 23.08
N ARG A 169 -26.98 -15.20 23.04
CA ARG A 169 -26.94 -14.39 21.82
C ARG A 169 -25.55 -13.80 21.58
N GLU A 170 -24.98 -13.11 22.54
CA GLU A 170 -23.76 -12.32 22.32
C GLU A 170 -22.52 -13.20 22.11
N VAL A 171 -22.38 -14.30 22.85
CA VAL A 171 -21.20 -15.17 22.76
C VAL A 171 -21.08 -15.83 21.38
N PRO A 172 -22.13 -16.51 20.84
CA PRO A 172 -22.07 -17.00 19.47
C PRO A 172 -21.99 -15.87 18.46
N GLY A 173 -22.72 -14.76 18.68
CA GLY A 173 -22.75 -13.62 17.77
C GLY A 173 -21.37 -13.05 17.49
N TYR A 174 -20.60 -12.76 18.54
CA TYR A 174 -19.24 -12.21 18.41
C TYR A 174 -18.23 -13.24 17.89
N PHE A 175 -18.40 -14.52 18.20
CA PHE A 175 -17.58 -15.58 17.59
C PHE A 175 -17.68 -15.54 16.06
N PHE A 176 -18.91 -15.55 15.54
CA PHE A 176 -19.16 -15.54 14.09
C PHE A 176 -18.88 -14.17 13.44
N PHE A 177 -19.04 -13.06 14.19
CA PHE A 177 -18.65 -11.73 13.71
C PHE A 177 -17.16 -11.63 13.42
N PHE A 178 -16.33 -11.86 14.44
CA PHE A 178 -14.87 -11.72 14.30
C PHE A 178 -14.29 -12.85 13.44
N GLY A 179 -14.84 -14.06 13.51
CA GLY A 179 -14.47 -15.17 12.63
C GLY A 179 -14.77 -14.87 11.15
N GLY A 180 -15.99 -14.40 10.84
CA GLY A 180 -16.38 -14.02 9.48
C GLY A 180 -15.59 -12.83 8.95
N TYR A 181 -15.30 -11.85 9.80
CA TYR A 181 -14.49 -10.68 9.46
C TYR A 181 -13.05 -11.05 9.08
N GLU A 182 -12.36 -11.83 9.92
CA GLU A 182 -10.97 -12.24 9.67
C GLU A 182 -10.86 -13.27 8.54
N PHE A 183 -11.83 -14.18 8.40
CA PHE A 183 -11.91 -15.08 7.25
C PHE A 183 -12.04 -14.31 5.94
N SER A 184 -12.87 -13.27 5.91
CA SER A 184 -13.07 -12.43 4.72
C SER A 184 -11.80 -11.66 4.35
N LYS A 185 -11.09 -11.11 5.34
CA LYS A 185 -9.80 -10.44 5.09
C LYS A 185 -8.78 -11.38 4.46
N TYR A 186 -8.70 -12.60 4.97
CA TYR A 186 -7.82 -13.64 4.42
C TYR A 186 -8.23 -13.99 2.98
N PHE A 187 -9.52 -14.21 2.72
CA PHE A 187 -10.04 -14.58 1.41
C PHE A 187 -9.85 -13.48 0.35
N PHE A 188 -10.08 -12.22 0.72
CA PHE A 188 -9.93 -11.07 -0.19
C PHE A 188 -8.50 -10.51 -0.25
N ASN A 189 -7.54 -11.13 0.45
CA ASN A 189 -6.14 -10.73 0.51
C ASN A 189 -5.95 -9.23 0.81
N CYS A 190 -6.70 -8.74 1.80
CA CYS A 190 -6.69 -7.31 2.13
C CYS A 190 -5.44 -6.95 2.92
N ASP A 191 -4.53 -6.23 2.27
CA ASP A 191 -3.24 -5.84 2.81
C ASP A 191 -3.42 -4.93 4.03
N PRO A 192 -2.92 -5.31 5.23
CA PRO A 192 -2.99 -4.48 6.42
C PRO A 192 -2.21 -3.15 6.29
N ASN A 193 -1.32 -3.02 5.32
CA ASN A 193 -0.52 -1.80 5.07
C ASN A 193 -1.09 -0.90 3.96
N LYS A 194 -2.14 -1.34 3.26
CA LYS A 194 -2.90 -0.50 2.31
C LYS A 194 -4.32 -0.38 2.84
N SER A 195 -4.63 0.75 3.47
CA SER A 195 -5.96 0.99 4.05
C SER A 195 -7.02 1.16 2.96
N ASN A 196 -7.43 0.07 2.33
CA ASN A 196 -8.59 0.03 1.46
C ASN A 196 -9.83 0.02 2.35
N ALA A 197 -10.36 1.21 2.66
CA ALA A 197 -11.58 1.38 3.46
C ALA A 197 -12.73 0.48 2.94
N LEU A 198 -12.84 0.34 1.61
CA LEU A 198 -13.78 -0.55 0.96
C LEU A 198 -13.64 -2.01 1.41
N CYS A 199 -12.41 -2.55 1.50
CA CYS A 199 -12.24 -3.92 1.95
C CYS A 199 -12.64 -4.09 3.41
N SER A 200 -12.24 -3.18 4.29
CA SER A 200 -12.63 -3.22 5.71
C SER A 200 -14.14 -3.17 5.88
N ILE A 201 -14.84 -2.39 5.06
CA ILE A 201 -16.31 -2.30 5.06
C ILE A 201 -16.95 -3.61 4.57
N VAL A 202 -16.46 -4.19 3.46
CA VAL A 202 -16.97 -5.47 2.92
C VAL A 202 -16.75 -6.60 3.92
N CYS A 203 -15.55 -6.70 4.50
CA CYS A 203 -15.26 -7.70 5.53
C CYS A 203 -16.13 -7.49 6.77
N GLY A 204 -16.32 -6.24 7.19
CA GLY A 204 -17.24 -5.86 8.28
C GLY A 204 -18.68 -6.27 8.00
N GLY A 205 -19.13 -6.09 6.76
CA GLY A 205 -20.46 -6.52 6.30
C GLY A 205 -20.64 -8.04 6.36
N ILE A 206 -19.65 -8.81 5.91
CA ILE A 206 -19.68 -10.28 5.98
C ILE A 206 -19.65 -10.75 7.43
N GLY A 207 -18.83 -10.14 8.28
CA GLY A 207 -18.86 -10.37 9.74
C GLY A 207 -20.24 -10.10 10.34
N GLY A 208 -20.86 -8.97 9.99
CA GLY A 208 -22.21 -8.61 10.44
C GLY A 208 -23.29 -9.60 10.01
N VAL A 209 -23.27 -10.03 8.75
CA VAL A 209 -24.20 -11.07 8.23
C VAL A 209 -23.99 -12.39 8.99
N SER A 210 -22.74 -12.78 9.23
CA SER A 210 -22.40 -14.01 9.94
C SER A 210 -22.92 -14.01 11.38
N LEU A 211 -22.76 -12.88 12.10
CA LEU A 211 -23.34 -12.67 13.43
C LEU A 211 -24.85 -12.87 13.42
N TRP A 212 -25.56 -12.17 12.51
CA TRP A 212 -27.02 -12.21 12.50
C TRP A 212 -27.57 -13.58 12.17
N ILE A 213 -26.94 -14.35 11.28
CA ILE A 213 -27.33 -15.74 10.99
C ILE A 213 -27.23 -16.62 12.24
N ALA A 214 -26.19 -16.43 13.05
CA ALA A 214 -25.97 -17.21 14.27
C ALA A 214 -26.93 -16.83 15.41
N VAL A 215 -27.21 -15.53 15.58
CA VAL A 215 -27.99 -14.98 16.69
C VAL A 215 -29.50 -15.06 16.48
N PHE A 216 -29.96 -15.11 15.23
CA PHE A 216 -31.39 -15.00 14.95
C PHE A 216 -32.30 -16.00 15.71
N PRO A 217 -31.94 -17.29 15.87
CA PRO A 217 -32.75 -18.24 16.64
C PRO A 217 -32.91 -17.84 18.10
N THR A 218 -31.84 -17.35 18.74
CA THR A 218 -31.87 -16.94 20.14
C THR A 218 -32.66 -15.65 20.31
N ASP A 219 -32.63 -14.75 19.32
CA ASP A 219 -33.48 -13.57 19.23
C ASP A 219 -34.98 -13.90 19.18
N VAL A 220 -35.37 -14.89 18.37
CA VAL A 220 -36.78 -15.34 18.27
C VAL A 220 -37.24 -15.96 19.59
N ILE A 221 -36.43 -16.85 20.19
CA ILE A 221 -36.75 -17.47 21.48
C ILE A 221 -36.89 -16.41 22.58
N LYS A 222 -35.94 -15.45 22.65
CA LYS A 222 -35.97 -14.34 23.60
C LYS A 222 -37.26 -13.53 23.46
N SER A 223 -37.62 -13.16 22.24
CA SER A 223 -38.83 -12.37 21.98
C SER A 223 -40.13 -13.09 22.41
N ARG A 224 -40.23 -14.41 22.21
CA ARG A 224 -41.42 -15.19 22.60
C ARG A 224 -41.53 -15.37 24.12
N VAL A 225 -40.41 -15.66 24.79
CA VAL A 225 -40.34 -15.75 26.26
C VAL A 225 -40.71 -14.42 26.92
N GLN A 226 -40.39 -13.29 26.28
CA GLN A 226 -40.70 -11.97 26.82
C GLN A 226 -42.16 -11.52 26.62
N VAL A 227 -42.88 -12.10 25.66
CA VAL A 227 -44.28 -11.74 25.35
C VAL A 227 -45.28 -12.55 26.16
N ASP A 228 -44.94 -13.79 26.51
CA ASP A 228 -45.86 -14.69 27.21
C ASP A 228 -45.61 -14.68 28.73
N THR A 229 -46.19 -13.69 29.42
CA THR A 229 -46.13 -13.56 30.89
C THR A 229 -46.88 -14.66 31.65
N SER A 230 -47.59 -15.55 30.95
CA SER A 230 -48.45 -16.57 31.56
C SER A 230 -47.73 -17.87 31.92
N LEU A 231 -46.51 -18.09 31.42
CA LEU A 231 -45.77 -19.32 31.57
C LEU A 231 -44.36 -19.05 32.10
N ASN A 232 -44.09 -19.52 33.32
CA ASN A 232 -42.76 -19.52 33.95
C ASN A 232 -41.83 -20.56 33.29
N ARG A 233 -41.75 -20.57 31.96
CA ARG A 233 -41.02 -21.55 31.14
C ARG A 233 -39.59 -21.06 30.86
N GLY A 234 -38.64 -21.98 30.91
CA GLY A 234 -37.23 -21.69 30.63
C GLY A 234 -36.95 -21.37 29.15
N PHE A 235 -35.84 -20.68 28.89
CA PHE A 235 -35.38 -20.32 27.54
C PHE A 235 -35.18 -21.55 26.63
N LEU A 236 -34.52 -22.59 27.14
CA LEU A 236 -34.28 -23.83 26.38
C LEU A 236 -35.57 -24.61 26.08
N SER A 237 -36.47 -24.73 27.06
CA SER A 237 -37.73 -25.45 26.87
C SER A 237 -38.59 -24.80 25.78
N THR A 238 -38.61 -23.47 25.74
CA THR A 238 -39.35 -22.69 24.74
C THR A 238 -38.77 -22.89 23.34
N GLY A 239 -37.43 -22.92 23.20
CA GLY A 239 -36.78 -23.18 21.92
C GLY A 239 -37.06 -24.58 21.36
N ILE A 240 -37.01 -25.60 22.22
CA ILE A 240 -37.32 -26.99 21.84
C ILE A 240 -38.78 -27.13 21.40
N GLU A 241 -39.70 -26.47 22.10
CA GLU A 241 -41.12 -26.47 21.77
C GLU A 241 -41.36 -25.84 20.40
N ILE A 242 -40.85 -24.63 20.13
CA ILE A 242 -40.99 -23.96 18.84
C ILE A 242 -40.46 -24.84 17.69
N ALA A 243 -39.29 -25.47 17.89
CA ALA A 243 -38.71 -26.35 16.89
C ALA A 243 -39.58 -27.59 16.62
N LYS A 244 -40.28 -28.11 17.63
CA LYS A 244 -41.18 -29.27 17.53
C LYS A 244 -42.56 -28.92 16.99
N THR A 245 -43.12 -27.76 17.35
CA THR A 245 -44.51 -27.39 17.02
C THR A 245 -44.61 -26.58 15.73
N GLU A 246 -43.71 -25.62 15.52
CA GLU A 246 -43.72 -24.71 14.36
C GLU A 246 -42.64 -25.07 13.31
N GLY A 247 -41.70 -25.95 13.68
CA GLY A 247 -40.58 -26.38 12.83
C GLY A 247 -39.36 -25.45 12.89
N PHE A 248 -38.19 -25.99 12.51
CA PHE A 248 -36.90 -25.30 12.63
C PHE A 248 -36.83 -23.98 11.84
N ARG A 249 -37.53 -23.87 10.70
CA ARG A 249 -37.60 -22.62 9.92
C ARG A 249 -38.31 -21.49 10.65
N SER A 250 -39.17 -21.78 11.64
CA SER A 250 -39.85 -20.73 12.41
C SER A 250 -38.89 -19.96 13.33
N LEU A 251 -37.78 -20.58 13.75
CA LEU A 251 -36.70 -19.89 14.48
C LEU A 251 -36.02 -18.79 13.65
N TYR A 252 -36.25 -18.75 12.33
CA TYR A 252 -35.71 -17.76 11.41
C TYR A 252 -36.78 -16.83 10.82
N LYS A 253 -38.00 -16.86 11.37
CA LYS A 253 -39.13 -16.04 10.92
C LYS A 253 -38.87 -14.56 11.23
N GLY A 254 -38.77 -13.74 10.18
CA GLY A 254 -38.47 -12.29 10.28
C GLY A 254 -37.08 -11.89 9.77
N MET A 255 -36.21 -12.85 9.43
CA MET A 255 -34.84 -12.60 8.99
C MET A 255 -34.74 -11.71 7.74
N ARG A 256 -35.73 -11.79 6.83
CA ARG A 256 -35.79 -10.94 5.62
C ARG A 256 -35.75 -9.44 5.95
N ASN A 257 -36.44 -9.02 7.01
CA ASN A 257 -36.48 -7.60 7.40
C ASN A 257 -35.15 -7.17 8.03
N THR A 258 -34.47 -8.08 8.75
CA THR A 258 -33.14 -7.85 9.30
C THR A 258 -32.08 -7.73 8.20
N TYR A 259 -32.15 -8.51 7.12
CA TYR A 259 -31.24 -8.34 5.98
C TYR A 259 -31.38 -6.98 5.30
N VAL A 260 -32.62 -6.51 5.11
CA VAL A 260 -32.88 -5.18 4.55
C VAL A 260 -32.28 -4.10 5.45
N LEU A 261 -32.42 -4.24 6.78
CA LEU A 261 -31.80 -3.34 7.75
C LEU A 261 -30.26 -3.35 7.69
N ILE A 262 -29.64 -4.53 7.56
CA ILE A 262 -28.18 -4.67 7.43
C ILE A 262 -27.68 -4.02 6.15
N MET A 263 -28.38 -4.21 5.03
CA MET A 263 -28.01 -3.63 3.74
C MET A 263 -28.14 -2.10 3.73
N LEU A 264 -29.19 -1.56 4.35
CA LEU A 264 -29.35 -0.11 4.54
C LEU A 264 -28.25 0.47 5.44
N LYS A 265 -27.88 -0.23 6.52
CA LYS A 265 -26.77 0.17 7.40
C LYS A 265 -25.42 0.15 6.67
N LEU A 266 -25.16 -0.88 5.86
CA LEU A 266 -23.95 -0.96 5.02
C LEU A 266 -23.89 0.15 3.98
N LEU A 267 -25.00 0.42 3.30
CA LEU A 267 -25.10 1.51 2.34
C LEU A 267 -24.85 2.87 2.99
N LEU A 268 -25.40 3.11 4.17
CA LEU A 268 -25.19 4.35 4.91
C LEU A 268 -23.73 4.51 5.37
N ILE A 269 -23.10 3.44 5.85
CA ILE A 269 -21.67 3.42 6.19
C ILE A 269 -20.84 3.73 4.94
N LEU A 270 -21.16 3.13 3.80
CA LEU A 270 -20.52 3.45 2.52
C LEU A 270 -20.75 4.90 2.10
N ILE A 271 -21.89 5.52 2.40
CA ILE A 271 -22.15 6.93 2.09
C ILE A 271 -21.40 7.85 3.05
N ILE A 272 -21.36 7.53 4.35
CA ILE A 272 -20.67 8.33 5.37
C ILE A 272 -19.15 8.26 5.20
N PHE A 273 -18.61 7.08 4.86
CA PHE A 273 -17.17 6.85 4.69
C PHE A 273 -16.69 6.92 3.23
N GLY A 274 -17.59 6.85 2.24
CA GLY A 274 -17.23 6.75 0.82
C GLY A 274 -17.23 8.06 0.03
N PHE A 275 -17.32 9.21 0.68
CA PHE A 275 -17.22 10.52 0.01
C PHE A 275 -15.99 11.36 0.40
N GLY A 276 -15.12 10.89 1.29
CA GLY A 276 -13.80 11.48 1.47
C GLY A 276 -12.77 10.71 0.66
N LYS A 277 -12.52 11.07 -0.61
CA LYS A 277 -11.36 10.56 -1.38
C LYS A 277 -10.06 11.25 -0.95
N ALA A 278 -9.91 11.52 0.34
CA ALA A 278 -8.68 12.06 0.89
C ALA A 278 -7.71 10.88 1.06
N GLU A 279 -6.67 10.82 0.24
CA GLU A 279 -5.67 9.75 0.30
C GLU A 279 -4.33 10.29 0.79
N ARG A 280 -3.68 9.50 1.64
CA ARG A 280 -2.35 9.81 2.17
C ARG A 280 -1.32 9.76 1.05
N THR A 281 -0.67 10.89 0.82
CA THR A 281 0.31 11.13 -0.23
C THR A 281 1.62 11.60 0.41
N LEU A 282 2.72 10.92 0.07
CA LEU A 282 4.06 11.28 0.55
C LEU A 282 4.84 11.92 -0.59
N ILE A 283 5.48 13.06 -0.33
CA ILE A 283 6.26 13.78 -1.34
C ILE A 283 7.68 14.00 -0.82
N PHE A 284 8.65 13.52 -1.59
CA PHE A 284 10.07 13.64 -1.32
C PHE A 284 10.73 14.46 -2.44
N ILE A 285 11.50 15.49 -2.06
CA ILE A 285 12.33 16.25 -2.99
C ILE A 285 13.76 16.24 -2.48
N ARG A 286 14.67 15.67 -3.26
CA ARG A 286 16.10 15.74 -2.95
C ARG A 286 16.62 17.14 -3.22
N ALA A 287 16.99 17.85 -2.16
CA ALA A 287 17.58 19.19 -2.26
C ALA A 287 18.68 19.35 -1.21
N GLN A 288 19.90 19.65 -1.68
CA GLN A 288 20.98 20.08 -0.81
C GLN A 288 20.83 21.57 -0.55
N THR A 289 20.49 21.90 0.68
CA THR A 289 20.25 23.25 1.18
C THR A 289 21.42 23.74 2.03
N LEU A 290 21.63 25.05 2.02
CA LEU A 290 22.54 25.74 2.94
C LEU A 290 21.87 25.94 4.32
N PRO A 291 22.64 26.14 5.40
CA PRO A 291 22.07 26.49 6.69
C PRO A 291 21.17 27.73 6.61
N GLY A 292 19.91 27.60 7.05
CA GLY A 292 18.91 28.67 6.99
C GLY A 292 18.00 28.61 5.75
N GLU A 293 18.34 27.82 4.74
CA GLU A 293 17.44 27.59 3.60
C GLU A 293 16.34 26.57 3.96
N ASN A 294 15.12 26.87 3.53
CA ASN A 294 13.96 26.01 3.74
C ASN A 294 13.30 25.66 2.41
N VAL A 295 12.81 24.43 2.29
CA VAL A 295 12.14 23.95 1.08
C VAL A 295 10.64 23.90 1.31
N PHE A 296 9.92 24.49 0.37
CA PHE A 296 8.48 24.46 0.25
C PHE A 296 8.10 23.81 -1.08
N ILE A 297 6.87 23.31 -1.16
CA ILE A 297 6.24 22.96 -2.44
C ILE A 297 5.08 23.91 -2.71
N ARG A 298 4.90 24.21 -3.99
CA ARG A 298 3.70 24.85 -4.52
C ARG A 298 3.22 23.97 -5.66
N GLY A 299 1.91 23.77 -5.76
CA GLY A 299 1.38 22.79 -6.70
C GLY A 299 -0.13 22.86 -6.81
N GLY A 300 -0.72 22.16 -7.77
CA GLY A 300 -2.15 22.18 -8.00
C GLY A 300 -2.50 21.63 -9.38
N LEU A 301 -3.65 22.03 -9.90
CA LEU A 301 -4.02 21.75 -11.29
C LEU A 301 -3.42 22.81 -12.23
N THR A 302 -3.00 22.38 -13.43
CA THR A 302 -2.45 23.26 -14.48
C THR A 302 -3.25 23.22 -15.79
N ASP A 303 -4.45 22.63 -15.78
CA ASP A 303 -5.31 22.48 -16.97
C ASP A 303 -5.81 23.84 -17.51
N SER A 304 -6.16 23.91 -18.80
CA SER A 304 -6.59 25.16 -19.48
C SER A 304 -7.78 25.88 -18.82
N SER A 305 -8.64 25.18 -18.07
CA SER A 305 -9.72 25.78 -17.27
C SER A 305 -9.23 26.62 -16.08
N CYS A 306 -7.98 26.41 -15.64
CA CYS A 306 -7.32 27.15 -14.58
C CYS A 306 -6.90 28.57 -14.97
N LEU A 307 -6.86 28.88 -16.27
CA LEU A 307 -6.49 30.20 -16.78
C LEU A 307 -7.59 31.24 -16.52
N GLU A 308 -8.85 30.83 -16.34
CA GLU A 308 -9.99 31.74 -16.14
C GLU A 308 -10.31 31.98 -14.65
N ASN A 309 -10.03 31.02 -13.74
CA ASN A 309 -10.27 31.18 -12.30
C ASN A 309 -9.29 30.39 -11.42
N LYS A 310 -8.27 31.06 -10.88
CA LYS A 310 -7.23 30.46 -10.02
C LYS A 310 -7.76 29.70 -8.80
N LYS A 311 -8.95 30.05 -8.28
CA LYS A 311 -9.54 29.38 -7.10
C LYS A 311 -9.93 27.93 -7.37
N GLN A 312 -10.14 27.53 -8.62
CA GLN A 312 -10.53 26.16 -8.99
C GLN A 312 -9.35 25.18 -9.06
N CYS A 313 -8.11 25.66 -8.86
CA CYS A 313 -6.89 24.89 -9.10
C CYS A 313 -6.15 24.53 -7.81
N LYS A 314 -6.73 24.94 -6.67
CA LYS A 314 -6.29 24.64 -5.32
C LYS A 314 -6.80 23.26 -4.93
N ILE A 315 -5.92 22.41 -4.42
CA ILE A 315 -6.29 21.07 -3.97
C ILE A 315 -6.30 21.07 -2.44
N PRO A 316 -7.41 20.77 -1.77
CA PRO A 316 -7.44 20.70 -0.32
C PRO A 316 -6.45 19.67 0.23
N ILE A 317 -5.65 20.08 1.21
CA ILE A 317 -4.66 19.23 1.88
C ILE A 317 -4.81 19.28 3.39
N ARG A 318 -4.30 18.24 4.06
CA ARG A 318 -4.10 18.22 5.51
C ARG A 318 -2.75 17.60 5.84
N HIS A 319 -2.00 18.24 6.72
CA HIS A 319 -0.74 17.67 7.22
C HIS A 319 -1.00 16.53 8.20
N ASN A 320 -0.50 15.33 7.89
CA ASN A 320 -0.66 14.15 8.75
C ASN A 320 0.33 14.13 9.91
N ILE A 321 1.51 14.70 9.72
CA ILE A 321 2.55 14.75 10.74
C ILE A 321 2.52 16.12 11.41
N ARG A 322 2.48 16.12 12.75
CA ARG A 322 2.72 17.30 13.58
C ARG A 322 3.84 16.98 14.55
N PRO A 323 5.04 17.55 14.36
CA PRO A 323 6.16 17.34 15.27
C PRO A 323 5.81 17.68 16.71
N ALA A 324 6.30 16.89 17.67
CA ALA A 324 6.08 17.15 19.10
C ALA A 324 6.67 18.52 19.54
N ASN A 325 7.76 18.93 18.90
CA ASN A 325 8.30 20.28 19.00
C ASN A 325 7.42 21.26 18.21
N THR A 326 6.52 21.93 18.92
CA THR A 326 5.61 22.95 18.38
C THR A 326 6.34 24.24 17.95
N GLU A 327 7.60 24.41 18.36
CA GLU A 327 8.46 25.52 17.93
C GLU A 327 9.32 25.17 16.71
N SER A 328 9.12 23.99 16.10
CA SER A 328 9.76 23.68 14.83
C SER A 328 9.19 24.57 13.70
N SER A 329 10.01 24.87 12.70
CA SER A 329 9.62 25.70 11.56
C SER A 329 8.43 25.11 10.80
N TYR A 330 8.42 23.79 10.62
CA TYR A 330 7.30 23.08 10.00
C TYR A 330 6.02 23.19 10.81
N SER A 331 6.06 23.03 12.14
CA SER A 331 4.88 23.16 13.00
C SER A 331 4.23 24.53 12.87
N LYS A 332 5.02 25.61 12.82
CA LYS A 332 4.49 26.97 12.65
C LYS A 332 3.96 27.22 11.23
N TRP A 333 4.72 26.87 10.19
CA TRP A 333 4.30 27.15 8.81
C TRP A 333 3.17 26.25 8.31
N SER A 334 2.95 25.06 8.89
CA SER A 334 1.83 24.18 8.51
C SER A 334 0.51 24.55 9.20
N GLU A 335 0.53 25.42 10.21
CA GLU A 335 -0.69 25.94 10.80
C GLU A 335 -1.41 26.85 9.80
N GLY A 336 -2.64 26.49 9.41
CA GLY A 336 -3.41 27.28 8.45
C GLY A 336 -3.05 27.04 6.97
N ASP A 337 -2.19 26.06 6.68
CA ASP A 337 -1.98 25.54 5.31
C ASP A 337 -3.11 24.54 4.98
N LEU A 338 -4.01 24.92 4.08
CA LEU A 338 -5.25 24.20 3.78
C LEU A 338 -5.31 23.70 2.34
N TYR A 339 -4.48 24.25 1.45
CA TYR A 339 -4.51 24.00 0.04
C TYR A 339 -3.10 23.88 -0.54
N LEU A 340 -2.90 22.83 -1.33
CA LEU A 340 -1.82 22.81 -2.29
C LEU A 340 -2.21 23.73 -3.44
N ASP A 341 -1.55 24.89 -3.53
CA ASP A 341 -1.75 25.87 -4.59
C ASP A 341 -0.44 26.51 -5.12
N TRP A 342 -0.58 27.37 -6.13
CA TRP A 342 0.54 28.08 -6.76
C TRP A 342 0.79 29.48 -6.16
N ASP A 343 -0.09 29.96 -5.27
CA ASP A 343 -0.14 31.34 -4.80
C ASP A 343 0.77 31.60 -3.58
N GLY A 344 1.30 30.55 -2.91
CA GLY A 344 2.31 30.68 -1.86
C GLY A 344 1.72 30.57 -0.45
N SER A 345 2.03 31.53 0.43
CA SER A 345 1.44 31.55 1.78
C SER A 345 -0.04 31.88 1.74
N GLU A 346 -0.83 31.17 2.55
CA GLU A 346 -2.26 31.44 2.69
C GLU A 346 -2.57 32.54 3.71
N GLU A 347 -3.72 33.19 3.55
CA GLU A 347 -4.22 34.16 4.53
C GLU A 347 -4.50 33.47 5.86
N GLY A 348 -3.70 33.80 6.88
CA GLY A 348 -3.77 33.17 8.21
C GLY A 348 -2.87 31.95 8.39
N GLN A 349 -2.02 31.62 7.41
CA GLN A 349 -0.96 30.64 7.59
C GLN A 349 0.08 31.14 8.60
N GLY A 350 0.55 30.25 9.46
CA GLY A 350 1.41 30.58 10.59
C GLY A 350 2.79 31.10 10.17
N LEU A 351 3.40 31.90 11.05
CA LEU A 351 4.72 32.51 10.85
C LEU A 351 5.76 31.81 11.70
N PHE A 352 6.97 31.62 11.17
CA PHE A 352 8.11 31.15 11.93
C PHE A 352 9.14 32.28 12.04
N GLN A 353 9.46 32.72 13.25
CA GLN A 353 10.41 33.82 13.50
C GLN A 353 10.10 35.10 12.70
N GLY A 354 8.80 35.38 12.49
CA GLY A 354 8.34 36.53 11.70
C GLY A 354 8.46 36.37 10.18
N GLN A 355 8.88 35.20 9.69
CA GLN A 355 8.93 34.89 8.25
C GLN A 355 7.69 34.12 7.81
N GLU A 356 7.11 34.57 6.70
CA GLU A 356 6.01 33.88 6.01
C GLU A 356 6.48 32.58 5.37
N ALA A 357 5.55 31.62 5.26
CA ALA A 357 5.81 30.38 4.55
C ALA A 357 6.02 30.64 3.05
N GLY A 358 6.94 29.91 2.43
CA GLY A 358 7.12 29.95 0.99
C GLY A 358 6.06 29.18 0.21
N GLY A 359 5.04 28.61 0.85
CA GLY A 359 4.07 27.65 0.31
C GLY A 359 3.82 26.53 1.33
N THR A 360 3.54 25.32 0.86
CA THR A 360 3.42 24.16 1.74
C THR A 360 4.80 23.73 2.25
N PRO A 361 5.06 23.74 3.58
CA PRO A 361 6.39 23.49 4.13
C PRO A 361 6.80 22.02 4.01
N MET A 362 8.09 21.76 3.82
CA MET A 362 8.67 20.42 3.90
C MET A 362 9.62 20.30 5.09
N MET A 363 9.81 19.08 5.59
CA MET A 363 10.75 18.73 6.65
C MET A 363 12.00 18.09 6.08
N TRP A 364 13.18 18.53 6.52
CA TRP A 364 14.43 17.88 6.15
C TRP A 364 14.52 16.47 6.76
N THR A 365 14.94 15.49 5.97
CA THR A 365 15.02 14.09 6.37
C THR A 365 16.31 13.37 5.94
N THR A 366 16.71 12.38 6.74
CA THR A 366 17.80 11.44 6.45
C THR A 366 17.37 9.99 6.71
N ASN A 367 18.06 9.04 6.05
CA ASN A 367 17.90 7.60 6.25
C ASN A 367 18.87 7.02 7.30
N GLN A 368 19.67 7.87 7.95
CA GLN A 368 20.62 7.50 9.01
C GLN A 368 19.90 7.31 10.34
N GLN A 369 19.81 6.07 10.82
CA GLN A 369 19.06 5.71 12.03
C GLN A 369 19.71 6.23 13.33
N ASP A 370 21.01 6.52 13.30
CA ASP A 370 21.81 7.09 14.39
C ASP A 370 21.77 8.62 14.43
N TYR A 371 21.04 9.28 13.53
CA TYR A 371 20.93 10.73 13.51
C TYR A 371 20.23 11.25 14.79
N PRO A 372 20.74 12.32 15.44
CA PRO A 372 20.30 12.72 16.78
C PRO A 372 18.90 13.33 16.85
N ARG A 373 18.27 13.63 15.70
CA ARG A 373 16.93 14.20 15.60
C ARG A 373 16.01 13.28 14.80
N VAL A 374 14.72 13.28 15.11
CA VAL A 374 13.69 12.51 14.39
C VAL A 374 12.55 13.43 13.97
N ILE A 375 11.95 13.17 12.80
CA ILE A 375 10.93 14.06 12.24
C ILE A 375 9.72 14.23 13.15
N GLU A 376 9.27 13.14 13.77
CA GLU A 376 8.08 13.12 14.63
C GLU A 376 8.25 13.98 15.89
N ILE A 377 9.49 14.27 16.29
CA ILE A 377 9.79 15.09 17.47
C ILE A 377 10.25 16.48 17.03
N ASP A 378 11.29 16.56 16.20
CA ASP A 378 12.02 17.80 15.95
C ASP A 378 11.57 18.55 14.70
N GLY A 379 10.69 17.95 13.87
CA GLY A 379 10.33 18.50 12.57
C GLY A 379 11.46 18.44 11.54
N SER A 380 12.52 17.68 11.84
CA SER A 380 13.62 17.36 10.93
C SER A 380 14.41 16.17 11.47
N GLY A 381 15.06 15.40 10.60
CA GLY A 381 15.97 14.33 11.02
C GLY A 381 15.65 12.95 10.44
N TYR A 382 15.94 11.91 11.20
CA TYR A 382 15.66 10.54 10.76
C TYR A 382 14.15 10.34 10.55
N SER A 383 13.81 9.61 9.48
CA SER A 383 12.45 9.14 9.23
C SER A 383 12.47 7.70 8.76
N THR A 384 11.53 6.91 9.27
CA THR A 384 11.30 5.54 8.80
C THR A 384 10.78 5.49 7.35
N PHE A 385 10.22 6.59 6.84
CA PHE A 385 9.74 6.71 5.46
C PHE A 385 10.87 6.99 4.47
N ASN A 386 11.96 7.65 4.89
CA ASN A 386 13.08 7.95 4.02
C ASN A 386 14.01 6.73 3.88
N ARG A 387 13.87 5.99 2.77
CA ARG A 387 14.74 4.84 2.42
C ARG A 387 15.87 5.21 1.46
N PHE A 388 15.98 6.47 1.05
CA PHE A 388 16.79 6.88 -0.08
C PHE A 388 18.22 7.24 0.38
N SER A 389 18.42 8.47 0.82
CA SER A 389 19.70 9.00 1.31
C SER A 389 19.47 10.18 2.27
N SER A 390 20.55 10.77 2.75
CA SER A 390 20.53 12.11 3.34
C SER A 390 20.14 13.19 2.31
N HIS A 391 19.67 14.34 2.79
CA HIS A 391 19.29 15.53 2.00
C HIS A 391 18.00 15.41 1.17
N TYR A 392 17.02 14.70 1.71
CA TYR A 392 15.66 14.79 1.20
C TYR A 392 14.86 15.77 2.05
N TRP A 393 13.95 16.47 1.40
CA TRP A 393 12.88 17.22 2.05
C TRP A 393 11.58 16.45 1.83
N PHE A 394 10.76 16.38 2.87
CA PHE A 394 9.66 15.45 2.97
C PHE A 394 8.40 16.14 3.49
N VAL A 395 7.25 15.80 2.93
CA VAL A 395 5.94 16.18 3.47
C VAL A 395 4.95 15.02 3.35
N ASP A 396 4.09 14.88 4.36
CA ASP A 396 3.05 13.86 4.47
C ASP A 396 1.68 14.53 4.53
N LEU A 397 0.94 14.40 3.43
CA LEU A 397 -0.33 15.09 3.20
C LEU A 397 -1.47 14.10 3.01
N GLU A 398 -2.62 14.40 3.58
CA GLU A 398 -3.90 13.86 3.13
C GLU A 398 -4.42 14.78 2.01
N ILE A 399 -4.52 14.27 0.79
CA ILE A 399 -4.90 15.06 -0.40
C ILE A 399 -6.25 14.58 -0.90
N ASP A 400 -7.20 15.48 -1.15
CA ASP A 400 -8.48 15.12 -1.77
C ASP A 400 -8.29 14.78 -3.25
N CYS A 401 -8.13 13.49 -3.55
CA CYS A 401 -7.93 12.98 -4.90
C CYS A 401 -9.14 13.21 -5.82
N SER A 402 -10.33 13.53 -5.28
CA SER A 402 -11.49 13.86 -6.13
C SER A 402 -11.33 15.18 -6.88
N LEU A 403 -10.49 16.08 -6.34
CA LEU A 403 -10.18 17.39 -6.90
C LEU A 403 -8.85 17.41 -7.67
N THR A 404 -8.32 16.23 -7.99
CA THR A 404 -7.13 16.06 -8.84
C THR A 404 -7.54 15.70 -10.28
N SER A 405 -6.65 15.91 -11.25
CA SER A 405 -6.90 15.54 -12.66
C SER A 405 -6.69 14.03 -12.82
N ASN A 406 -7.74 13.24 -12.59
CA ASN A 406 -7.70 11.77 -12.63
C ASN A 406 -6.63 11.15 -11.70
N GLY A 407 -6.48 11.67 -10.48
CA GLY A 407 -5.48 11.21 -9.51
C GLY A 407 -4.14 11.93 -9.63
N TRP A 408 -3.97 12.85 -10.59
CA TRP A 408 -2.71 13.53 -10.85
C TRP A 408 -2.77 15.02 -10.51
N PHE A 409 -1.65 15.57 -10.05
CA PHE A 409 -1.45 16.99 -9.79
C PHE A 409 -0.01 17.40 -10.10
N ASP A 410 0.22 18.70 -10.27
CA ASP A 410 1.56 19.24 -10.54
C ASP A 410 2.11 19.91 -9.30
N LEU A 411 3.43 19.91 -9.15
CA LEU A 411 4.11 20.63 -8.08
C LEU A 411 5.50 21.09 -8.50
N LYS A 412 6.03 22.07 -7.79
CA LYS A 412 7.37 22.59 -7.98
C LYS A 412 7.95 23.02 -6.64
N ALA A 413 9.24 22.78 -6.46
CA ALA A 413 9.97 23.18 -5.27
C ALA A 413 10.21 24.70 -5.28
N TYR A 414 10.08 25.30 -4.10
CA TYR A 414 10.36 26.70 -3.83
C TYR A 414 11.26 26.80 -2.61
N ILE A 415 12.44 27.40 -2.77
CA ILE A 415 13.48 27.44 -1.72
C ILE A 415 13.67 28.89 -1.26
N THR A 416 13.44 29.15 0.03
CA THR A 416 13.67 30.47 0.63
C THR A 416 14.97 30.49 1.44
N PRO A 417 15.61 31.67 1.62
CA PRO A 417 15.21 32.99 1.11
C PRO A 417 15.68 33.31 -0.32
N ASP A 418 16.78 32.70 -0.80
CA ASP A 418 17.50 33.26 -1.96
C ASP A 418 17.33 32.49 -3.29
N ARG A 419 16.93 31.21 -3.25
CA ARG A 419 16.95 30.33 -4.44
C ARG A 419 15.62 30.30 -5.22
N ASN A 420 14.52 30.71 -4.59
CA ASN A 420 13.18 30.79 -5.17
C ASN A 420 12.77 29.49 -5.90
N TRP A 421 12.10 29.60 -7.05
CA TRP A 421 11.63 28.46 -7.83
C TRP A 421 12.79 27.61 -8.36
N GLU A 422 12.60 26.29 -8.37
CA GLU A 422 13.45 25.44 -9.20
C GLU A 422 13.26 25.74 -10.69
N SER A 423 14.25 25.36 -11.49
CA SER A 423 14.23 25.42 -12.96
C SER A 423 13.09 24.58 -13.55
N ASP A 424 12.70 24.88 -14.79
CA ASP A 424 11.63 24.15 -15.47
C ASP A 424 12.01 22.67 -15.68
N ILE A 425 11.15 21.80 -15.17
CA ILE A 425 11.30 20.35 -15.22
C ILE A 425 10.54 19.80 -16.43
N ASN A 426 11.24 19.05 -17.27
CA ASN A 426 10.66 18.28 -18.36
C ASN A 426 10.60 16.80 -17.98
N GLN A 427 9.42 16.34 -17.55
CA GLN A 427 9.14 14.92 -17.39
C GLN A 427 8.53 14.36 -18.68
N TYR A 428 9.23 13.41 -19.29
CA TYR A 428 8.87 12.85 -20.60
C TYR A 428 8.29 11.43 -20.51
N GLN A 429 8.12 10.90 -19.30
CA GLN A 429 7.63 9.55 -19.09
C GLN A 429 6.10 9.56 -18.98
N LYS A 430 5.46 8.65 -19.72
CA LYS A 430 4.04 8.32 -19.55
C LYS A 430 3.90 7.53 -18.24
N CYS A 431 3.73 8.22 -17.13
CA CYS A 431 3.52 7.56 -15.85
C CYS A 431 2.13 6.86 -15.88
N ALA A 432 2.11 5.54 -15.72
CA ALA A 432 0.87 4.77 -15.60
C ALA A 432 0.55 4.58 -14.12
N SER A 433 -0.60 5.07 -13.66
CA SER A 433 -1.07 4.82 -12.29
C SER A 433 -1.70 3.42 -12.18
N SER A 434 -1.74 2.88 -10.97
CA SER A 434 -2.47 1.65 -10.62
C SER A 434 -4.00 1.84 -10.58
N HIS A 435 -4.50 3.05 -10.89
CA HIS A 435 -5.93 3.42 -10.90
C HIS A 435 -6.48 3.64 -12.31
N GLY A 436 -6.16 2.70 -13.20
CA GLY A 436 -6.70 2.64 -14.56
C GLY A 436 -5.83 3.32 -15.60
N ASN A 437 -6.06 2.97 -16.87
CA ASN A 437 -5.32 3.42 -18.06
C ASN A 437 -5.61 4.89 -18.41
N PHE A 438 -5.54 5.82 -17.46
CA PHE A 438 -5.82 7.23 -17.67
C PHE A 438 -4.53 8.05 -17.61
N TRP A 439 -4.27 8.78 -18.69
CA TRP A 439 -3.05 9.50 -18.99
C TRP A 439 -3.13 10.93 -18.43
N LYS A 440 -2.07 11.40 -17.75
CA LYS A 440 -1.78 12.84 -17.68
C LYS A 440 -0.62 13.14 -18.63
N PRO A 441 -0.88 13.67 -19.84
CA PRO A 441 0.16 14.04 -20.78
C PRO A 441 0.52 15.52 -20.60
N HIS A 442 1.81 15.79 -20.37
CA HIS A 442 2.44 17.11 -20.31
C HIS A 442 2.09 18.00 -19.10
N SER A 443 3.04 18.07 -18.16
CA SER A 443 3.34 19.31 -17.44
C SER A 443 4.47 20.01 -18.18
N MET A 444 4.29 21.29 -18.52
CA MET A 444 5.39 22.14 -18.99
C MET A 444 6.06 22.76 -17.75
N GLY A 445 7.23 22.25 -17.38
CA GLY A 445 8.09 22.91 -16.40
C GLY A 445 7.90 22.54 -14.92
N ASN A 446 6.95 21.66 -14.57
CA ASN A 446 6.70 21.24 -13.17
C ASN A 446 6.81 19.72 -12.99
N HIS A 447 7.07 19.26 -11.76
CA HIS A 447 6.94 17.84 -11.39
C HIS A 447 5.47 17.41 -11.41
N VAL A 448 5.24 16.16 -11.82
CA VAL A 448 3.94 15.51 -11.89
C VAL A 448 3.88 14.45 -10.78
N ALA A 449 2.91 14.59 -9.89
CA ALA A 449 2.71 13.71 -8.75
C ALA A 449 1.36 12.97 -8.82
N VAL A 450 1.30 11.81 -8.19
CA VAL A 450 0.10 10.96 -8.06
C VAL A 450 -0.42 11.03 -6.63
N CYS A 451 -1.71 11.30 -6.51
CA CYS A 451 -2.44 11.28 -5.25
C CYS A 451 -2.51 9.85 -4.68
N GLY A 452 -2.38 9.71 -3.36
CA GLY A 452 -2.38 8.41 -2.67
C GLY A 452 -1.10 7.59 -2.84
N GLN A 453 -0.02 8.18 -3.39
CA GLN A 453 1.26 7.50 -3.67
C GLN A 453 2.44 8.19 -2.99
N MET A 454 3.58 7.50 -3.00
CA MET A 454 4.88 8.08 -2.65
C MET A 454 5.54 8.64 -3.91
N ASN A 455 5.72 9.95 -3.94
CA ASN A 455 6.30 10.71 -5.04
C ASN A 455 7.72 11.15 -4.66
N VAL A 456 8.70 10.90 -5.54
CA VAL A 456 10.12 11.14 -5.25
C VAL A 456 10.76 11.88 -6.40
N PHE A 457 11.26 13.08 -6.13
CA PHE A 457 11.83 14.00 -7.10
C PHE A 457 13.24 14.45 -6.70
N ILE A 458 13.97 15.01 -7.66
CA ILE A 458 15.28 15.63 -7.43
C ILE A 458 15.21 17.07 -7.95
N LEU A 459 15.66 18.02 -7.12
CA LEU A 459 15.64 19.45 -7.42
C LEU A 459 16.40 19.76 -8.72
N ASN A 460 15.81 20.59 -9.60
CA ASN A 460 16.41 21.02 -10.87
C ASN A 460 16.81 19.89 -11.82
N GLN A 461 16.31 18.67 -11.61
CA GLN A 461 16.66 17.53 -12.44
C GLN A 461 15.46 17.13 -13.31
N ASN A 462 15.61 17.33 -14.62
CA ASN A 462 14.80 16.62 -15.60
C ASN A 462 14.97 15.11 -15.37
N GLU A 463 13.89 14.34 -15.40
CA GLU A 463 13.98 12.88 -15.34
C GLU A 463 15.05 12.40 -16.33
N SER A 464 16.05 11.67 -15.84
CA SER A 464 17.03 11.04 -16.71
C SER A 464 16.29 10.02 -17.54
N LYS A 465 16.00 10.34 -18.82
CA LYS A 465 15.43 9.37 -19.77
C LYS A 465 16.36 8.16 -19.81
N CYS A 466 15.94 7.08 -19.16
CA CYS A 466 16.59 5.79 -19.30
C CYS A 466 16.52 5.34 -20.76
N GLY A 467 17.39 4.41 -21.15
CA GLY A 467 17.33 3.77 -22.46
C GLY A 467 17.58 4.70 -23.63
N LYS A 468 18.26 5.84 -23.42
CA LYS A 468 18.69 6.72 -24.52
C LYS A 468 20.07 6.31 -25.02
N ARG A 469 20.08 5.86 -26.27
CA ARG A 469 21.27 5.47 -27.03
C ARG A 469 21.82 6.69 -27.76
N ASN A 470 23.13 6.85 -27.79
CA ASN A 470 23.75 7.89 -28.61
C ASN A 470 23.60 7.53 -30.11
N MET A 471 23.00 8.43 -30.90
CA MET A 471 22.81 8.25 -32.34
C MET A 471 23.95 8.83 -33.19
N PHE A 472 24.94 9.52 -32.60
CA PHE A 472 26.05 10.08 -33.37
C PHE A 472 26.96 8.96 -33.89
N THR A 473 26.76 8.63 -35.16
CA THR A 473 27.68 7.84 -35.98
C THR A 473 28.87 8.71 -36.36
N GLU A 474 29.98 8.62 -35.62
CA GLU A 474 31.28 8.85 -36.27
C GLU A 474 31.49 7.69 -37.25
N VAL A 475 31.39 8.01 -38.54
CA VAL A 475 31.82 7.15 -39.64
C VAL A 475 33.34 7.05 -39.59
N ASN A 476 33.88 6.19 -38.73
CA ASN A 476 35.25 5.73 -38.90
C ASN A 476 35.23 4.48 -39.77
N LYS A 477 35.62 4.68 -41.03
CA LYS A 477 35.99 3.61 -41.96
C LYS A 477 37.21 2.90 -41.40
N ASP A 478 37.01 1.83 -40.66
CA ASP A 478 38.05 0.84 -40.46
C ASP A 478 37.48 -0.56 -40.63
N PHE A 479 37.93 -1.23 -41.69
CA PHE A 479 37.60 -2.62 -42.00
C PHE A 479 38.29 -3.51 -40.96
N SER A 480 37.56 -3.96 -39.95
CA SER A 480 38.04 -5.05 -39.08
C SER A 480 36.90 -5.90 -38.51
N ILE A 481 37.22 -7.18 -38.36
CA ILE A 481 36.35 -8.37 -38.38
C ILE A 481 35.56 -8.53 -37.05
N PRO A 482 34.34 -9.12 -37.05
CA PRO A 482 33.42 -9.08 -35.91
C PRO A 482 33.89 -9.88 -34.65
N ARG A 483 33.71 -9.38 -33.39
CA ARG A 483 33.97 -10.10 -32.11
C ARG A 483 32.93 -10.01 -30.94
N ILE A 484 31.70 -10.51 -31.14
CA ILE A 484 31.10 -11.59 -30.28
C ILE A 484 31.14 -12.85 -31.18
N VAL A 485 30.77 -14.08 -30.80
CA VAL A 485 30.59 -15.12 -31.86
C VAL A 485 29.52 -14.58 -32.82
N GLY A 486 29.94 -14.04 -33.98
CA GLY A 486 29.13 -13.23 -34.91
C GLY A 486 28.85 -11.74 -34.59
N GLY A 487 29.28 -11.14 -33.48
CA GLY A 487 29.06 -9.68 -33.18
C GLY A 487 30.24 -8.81 -33.58
N LYS A 488 30.22 -7.47 -33.50
CA LYS A 488 31.26 -6.54 -34.02
C LYS A 488 31.71 -5.49 -32.98
N PRO A 489 32.85 -4.78 -33.17
CA PRO A 489 33.22 -3.67 -32.29
C PRO A 489 32.10 -2.64 -32.16
N ALA A 490 31.78 -2.23 -30.92
CA ALA A 490 30.77 -1.24 -30.64
C ALA A 490 31.31 0.18 -30.88
N PRO A 491 30.58 1.04 -31.59
CA PRO A 491 30.91 2.45 -31.68
C PRO A 491 30.85 3.17 -30.32
N ILE A 492 31.67 4.21 -30.22
CA ILE A 492 31.91 4.95 -28.97
C ILE A 492 30.60 5.56 -28.46
N GLY A 493 30.32 5.35 -27.17
CA GLY A 493 29.15 5.95 -26.49
C GLY A 493 27.79 5.35 -26.90
N ARG A 494 27.78 4.34 -27.77
CA ARG A 494 26.55 3.73 -28.28
C ARG A 494 25.79 2.91 -27.25
N TRP A 495 26.45 2.42 -26.20
CA TRP A 495 25.82 1.60 -25.16
C TRP A 495 26.12 2.18 -23.78
N PRO A 496 25.50 3.33 -23.43
CA PRO A 496 25.94 4.15 -22.30
C PRO A 496 25.66 3.53 -20.92
N TRP A 497 24.86 2.47 -20.86
CA TRP A 497 24.59 1.69 -19.64
C TRP A 497 25.58 0.56 -19.39
N GLN A 498 26.44 0.23 -20.36
CA GLN A 498 27.42 -0.84 -20.21
C GLN A 498 28.47 -0.45 -19.16
N GLY A 499 28.58 -1.26 -18.13
CA GLY A 499 29.68 -1.24 -17.16
C GLY A 499 30.58 -2.45 -17.30
N VAL A 500 31.82 -2.34 -16.84
CA VAL A 500 32.75 -3.46 -16.65
C VAL A 500 33.22 -3.49 -15.20
N LEU A 501 33.28 -4.69 -14.63
CA LEU A 501 33.79 -4.88 -13.27
C LEU A 501 35.31 -4.84 -13.26
N GLN A 502 35.86 -4.28 -12.19
CA GLN A 502 37.28 -4.22 -11.89
C GLN A 502 37.51 -4.82 -10.51
N TYR A 503 38.39 -5.82 -10.45
CA TYR A 503 38.79 -6.56 -9.25
C TYR A 503 40.23 -6.20 -8.88
N GLY A 504 40.40 -5.33 -7.90
CA GLY A 504 41.70 -4.76 -7.54
C GLY A 504 42.32 -4.01 -8.72
N GLN A 505 43.44 -4.54 -9.25
CA GLN A 505 44.13 -3.99 -10.43
C GLN A 505 43.66 -4.63 -11.74
N THR A 506 42.86 -5.69 -11.69
CA THR A 506 42.42 -6.42 -12.88
C THR A 506 41.07 -5.89 -13.34
N ILE A 507 41.03 -5.30 -14.54
CA ILE A 507 39.80 -4.87 -15.20
C ILE A 507 39.26 -5.97 -16.13
N GLY A 508 37.95 -6.21 -16.11
CA GLY A 508 37.29 -7.18 -16.99
C GLY A 508 36.82 -8.45 -16.28
N GLY A 509 36.40 -9.44 -17.07
CA GLY A 509 35.89 -10.73 -16.58
C GLY A 509 34.39 -10.78 -16.34
N CYS A 510 33.76 -9.66 -15.98
CA CYS A 510 32.31 -9.52 -15.93
C CYS A 510 31.87 -8.09 -16.29
N GLY A 511 30.69 -7.98 -16.89
CA GLY A 511 29.97 -6.74 -17.13
C GLY A 511 29.03 -6.36 -15.98
N ALA A 512 28.48 -5.16 -16.10
CA ALA A 512 27.38 -4.65 -15.28
C ALA A 512 26.50 -3.73 -16.12
N VAL A 513 25.32 -3.39 -15.60
CA VAL A 513 24.35 -2.51 -16.28
C VAL A 513 23.94 -1.39 -15.35
N LEU A 514 24.08 -0.15 -15.80
CA LEU A 514 23.62 1.03 -15.05
C LEU A 514 22.08 1.09 -15.05
N LEU A 515 21.47 1.07 -13.86
CA LEU A 515 20.01 1.18 -13.67
C LEU A 515 19.59 2.59 -13.27
N SER A 516 20.41 3.26 -12.45
CA SER A 516 20.21 4.65 -12.01
C SER A 516 21.56 5.27 -11.65
N PRO A 517 21.65 6.58 -11.36
CA PRO A 517 22.90 7.19 -10.92
C PRO A 517 23.56 6.53 -9.70
N TYR A 518 22.84 5.74 -8.90
CA TYR A 518 23.36 5.07 -7.71
C TYR A 518 23.39 3.54 -7.78
N TRP A 519 22.75 2.94 -8.79
CA TRP A 519 22.53 1.50 -8.81
C TRP A 519 22.91 0.90 -10.15
N ALA A 520 23.58 -0.25 -10.09
CA ALA A 520 23.78 -1.15 -11.20
C ALA A 520 23.37 -2.57 -10.86
N ILE A 521 23.21 -3.39 -11.89
CA ILE A 521 22.96 -4.83 -11.79
C ILE A 521 24.04 -5.62 -12.53
N THR A 522 24.41 -6.77 -11.98
CA THR A 522 25.34 -7.74 -12.60
C THR A 522 24.91 -9.17 -12.22
N ALA A 523 25.66 -10.17 -12.67
CA ALA A 523 25.46 -11.56 -12.27
C ALA A 523 26.03 -11.82 -10.87
N ALA A 524 25.37 -12.67 -10.08
CA ALA A 524 25.78 -12.96 -8.71
C ALA A 524 27.08 -13.76 -8.64
N HIS A 525 27.31 -14.66 -9.60
CA HIS A 525 28.54 -15.44 -9.69
C HIS A 525 29.80 -14.58 -9.90
N CYS A 526 29.66 -13.36 -10.43
CA CYS A 526 30.78 -12.45 -10.63
C CYS A 526 31.39 -11.95 -9.30
N LEU A 527 30.63 -11.98 -8.20
CA LEU A 527 31.04 -11.36 -6.94
C LEU A 527 31.40 -12.37 -5.83
N GLN A 528 31.79 -13.61 -6.17
CA GLN A 528 32.05 -14.66 -5.18
C GLN A 528 33.53 -15.11 -5.21
N PRO A 529 34.33 -14.91 -4.15
CA PRO A 529 34.10 -14.17 -2.88
C PRO A 529 34.94 -12.87 -2.86
N TRP A 530 34.48 -11.83 -3.56
CA TRP A 530 35.23 -10.57 -3.60
C TRP A 530 34.80 -9.63 -2.47
N ASP A 531 35.77 -9.08 -1.75
CA ASP A 531 35.55 -7.96 -0.80
C ASP A 531 35.07 -6.73 -1.58
N ILE A 532 34.06 -6.04 -1.04
CA ILE A 532 33.49 -4.82 -1.64
C ILE A 532 34.54 -3.76 -1.95
N ASN A 533 35.58 -3.62 -1.13
CA ASN A 533 36.63 -2.63 -1.31
C ASN A 533 37.55 -2.95 -2.50
N LEU A 534 37.54 -4.20 -2.95
CA LEU A 534 38.32 -4.67 -4.10
C LEU A 534 37.52 -4.62 -5.40
N VAL A 535 36.21 -4.31 -5.36
CA VAL A 535 35.35 -4.29 -6.54
C VAL A 535 34.97 -2.86 -6.90
N LYS A 536 35.23 -2.49 -8.15
CA LYS A 536 34.78 -1.22 -8.75
C LYS A 536 34.03 -1.51 -10.04
N ILE A 537 33.21 -0.56 -10.48
CA ILE A 537 32.59 -0.59 -11.81
C ILE A 537 33.13 0.57 -12.63
N ARG A 538 33.51 0.34 -13.89
CA ARG A 538 33.84 1.40 -14.84
C ARG A 538 32.72 1.52 -15.86
N PHE A 539 32.12 2.71 -15.96
CA PHE A 539 31.17 3.07 -17.02
C PHE A 539 31.85 3.97 -18.06
N GLY A 540 31.33 4.00 -19.28
CA GLY A 540 31.91 4.80 -20.37
C GLY A 540 33.26 4.27 -20.88
N GLU A 541 33.60 3.04 -20.51
CA GLU A 541 34.79 2.31 -20.95
C GLU A 541 34.55 1.72 -22.34
N MET A 542 35.50 1.90 -23.25
CA MET A 542 35.42 1.40 -24.63
C MET A 542 36.65 0.57 -25.02
N ASN A 543 37.78 0.77 -24.35
CA ASN A 543 39.01 0.02 -24.56
C ASN A 543 39.77 -0.15 -23.23
N LEU A 544 39.74 -1.36 -22.68
CA LEU A 544 40.37 -1.74 -21.41
C LEU A 544 41.89 -1.46 -21.34
N LEU A 545 42.56 -1.19 -22.46
CA LEU A 545 43.99 -0.82 -22.52
C LEU A 545 44.26 0.69 -22.55
N ALA A 546 43.24 1.53 -22.70
CA ALA A 546 43.40 2.96 -22.85
C ALA A 546 42.45 3.72 -21.91
N THR A 547 42.84 4.92 -21.49
CA THR A 547 41.92 5.86 -20.83
C THR A 547 41.53 6.92 -21.85
N GLN A 548 40.24 7.01 -22.17
CA GLN A 548 39.71 7.83 -23.26
C GLN A 548 38.98 9.09 -22.74
N GLY A 549 38.99 9.31 -21.42
CA GLY A 549 38.42 10.48 -20.74
C GLY A 549 36.91 10.40 -20.54
N THR A 550 36.30 9.28 -20.90
CA THR A 550 34.86 9.02 -20.77
C THR A 550 34.55 8.11 -19.58
N GLU A 551 35.59 7.52 -19.00
CA GLU A 551 35.50 6.51 -17.96
C GLU A 551 35.10 7.12 -16.62
N GLN A 552 34.08 6.55 -15.99
CA GLN A 552 33.68 6.86 -14.64
C GLN A 552 33.86 5.62 -13.77
N VAL A 553 34.78 5.71 -12.81
CA VAL A 553 35.13 4.61 -11.90
C VAL A 553 34.33 4.76 -10.61
N MET A 554 33.45 3.80 -10.35
CA MET A 554 32.52 3.81 -9.24
C MET A 554 32.96 2.83 -8.16
N SER A 555 33.20 3.37 -6.96
CA SER A 555 33.35 2.57 -5.74
C SER A 555 31.99 2.13 -5.21
N LEU A 556 31.93 0.91 -4.69
CA LEU A 556 30.70 0.33 -4.16
C LEU A 556 30.51 0.69 -2.68
N SER A 557 29.29 1.06 -2.30
CA SER A 557 28.85 1.21 -0.91
C SER A 557 28.06 -0.01 -0.42
N GLN A 558 27.45 -0.76 -1.34
CA GLN A 558 26.67 -1.95 -0.99
C GLN A 558 26.66 -2.98 -2.12
N ILE A 559 26.77 -4.26 -1.77
CA ILE A 559 26.55 -5.41 -2.66
C ILE A 559 25.32 -6.16 -2.13
N VAL A 560 24.23 -6.16 -2.88
CA VAL A 560 22.97 -6.83 -2.51
C VAL A 560 22.73 -8.01 -3.44
N ARG A 561 23.17 -9.19 -3.00
CA ARG A 561 22.96 -10.44 -3.73
C ARG A 561 21.53 -10.93 -3.59
N HIS A 562 20.97 -11.52 -4.64
CA HIS A 562 19.66 -12.13 -4.51
C HIS A 562 19.70 -13.28 -3.49
N PRO A 563 18.79 -13.32 -2.50
CA PRO A 563 18.85 -14.28 -1.39
C PRO A 563 18.68 -15.75 -1.84
N GLY A 564 18.04 -15.95 -2.99
CA GLY A 564 17.86 -17.28 -3.60
C GLY A 564 19.03 -17.79 -4.44
N TYR A 565 20.13 -17.03 -4.59
CA TYR A 565 21.30 -17.46 -5.37
C TYR A 565 22.17 -18.44 -4.57
N GLY A 566 22.55 -19.57 -5.18
CA GLY A 566 23.46 -20.55 -4.56
C GLY A 566 22.84 -21.42 -3.46
N ASN A 567 21.49 -21.49 -3.38
CA ASN A 567 20.78 -22.34 -2.41
C ASN A 567 20.12 -23.55 -3.09
N PRO A 568 20.86 -24.67 -3.29
CA PRO A 568 20.31 -25.89 -3.91
C PRO A 568 19.25 -26.59 -3.05
N GLY A 569 19.18 -26.30 -1.74
CA GLY A 569 18.19 -26.87 -0.81
C GLY A 569 16.74 -26.41 -1.04
N ALA A 570 16.53 -25.46 -1.95
CA ALA A 570 15.21 -24.98 -2.40
C ALA A 570 14.74 -25.64 -3.72
N GLY A 571 15.40 -26.71 -4.18
CA GLY A 571 15.04 -27.43 -5.42
C GLY A 571 15.42 -26.68 -6.70
N ASN A 572 16.50 -25.89 -6.66
CA ASN A 572 16.82 -24.92 -7.69
C ASN A 572 18.20 -25.18 -8.34
N PRO A 573 18.35 -25.07 -9.68
CA PRO A 573 19.65 -25.19 -10.34
C PRO A 573 20.67 -24.17 -9.82
N TYR A 574 21.96 -24.52 -9.83
CA TYR A 574 23.07 -23.73 -9.22
C TYR A 574 23.20 -22.28 -9.73
N ASN A 575 22.60 -21.96 -10.89
CA ASN A 575 22.66 -20.65 -11.55
C ASN A 575 21.28 -19.96 -11.64
N ASP A 576 20.32 -20.40 -10.84
CA ASP A 576 19.07 -19.68 -10.71
C ASP A 576 19.21 -18.50 -9.75
N ASN A 577 18.43 -17.44 -9.97
CA ASN A 577 18.58 -16.16 -9.26
C ASN A 577 19.97 -15.51 -9.38
N ASP A 578 20.67 -15.74 -10.50
CA ASP A 578 22.01 -15.21 -10.75
C ASP A 578 21.97 -13.71 -11.11
N VAL A 579 21.58 -12.89 -10.13
CA VAL A 579 21.56 -11.43 -10.19
C VAL A 579 22.04 -10.83 -8.88
N THR A 580 22.73 -9.69 -8.98
CA THR A 580 23.19 -8.91 -7.82
C THR A 580 23.10 -7.43 -8.14
N LEU A 581 22.60 -6.66 -7.16
CA LEU A 581 22.52 -5.21 -7.22
C LEU A 581 23.72 -4.60 -6.53
N LEU A 582 24.24 -3.55 -7.14
CA LEU A 582 25.45 -2.84 -6.74
C LEU A 582 25.09 -1.38 -6.49
N ARG A 583 25.29 -0.90 -5.25
CA ARG A 583 25.10 0.50 -4.89
C ARG A 583 26.42 1.23 -4.91
N PHE A 584 26.45 2.43 -5.46
CA PHE A 584 27.63 3.30 -5.47
C PHE A 584 27.70 4.16 -4.21
N ALA A 585 28.93 4.50 -3.79
CA ALA A 585 29.14 5.50 -2.74
C ALA A 585 28.76 6.91 -3.21
N GLU A 586 29.14 7.24 -4.45
CA GLU A 586 28.87 8.51 -5.11
C GLU A 586 28.05 8.30 -6.39
N PRO A 587 27.24 9.29 -6.83
CA PRO A 587 26.46 9.14 -8.05
C PRO A 587 27.34 9.16 -9.30
N VAL A 588 26.95 8.34 -10.29
CA VAL A 588 27.46 8.44 -11.65
C VAL A 588 26.98 9.75 -12.28
N LYS A 589 27.86 10.47 -12.99
CA LYS A 589 27.49 11.67 -13.75
C LYS A 589 26.87 11.26 -15.07
N ILE A 590 25.55 11.39 -15.17
CA ILE A 590 24.82 11.05 -16.41
C ILE A 590 25.20 12.00 -17.53
N ASN A 591 25.54 11.45 -18.69
CA ASN A 591 25.86 12.16 -19.92
C ASN A 591 25.59 11.27 -21.15
N GLU A 592 25.93 11.74 -22.35
CA GLU A 592 25.67 11.02 -23.60
C GLU A 592 26.38 9.66 -23.72
N LYS A 593 27.47 9.46 -22.97
CA LYS A 593 28.31 8.25 -22.99
C LYS A 593 28.10 7.37 -21.77
N VAL A 594 27.44 7.88 -20.72
CA VAL A 594 27.12 7.17 -19.49
C VAL A 594 25.70 7.50 -19.05
N ASN A 595 24.77 6.55 -19.21
CA ASN A 595 23.34 6.72 -18.94
C ASN A 595 22.68 5.37 -18.63
N SER A 596 21.56 5.35 -17.92
CA SER A 596 20.92 4.10 -17.49
C SER A 596 20.12 3.41 -18.61
N ALA A 597 19.98 2.09 -18.51
CA ALA A 597 18.99 1.32 -19.29
C ALA A 597 17.62 1.38 -18.62
N CYS A 598 16.53 1.31 -19.40
CA CYS A 598 15.19 1.23 -18.79
C CYS A 598 14.91 -0.15 -18.22
N LEU A 599 14.26 -0.20 -17.05
CA LEU A 599 13.74 -1.46 -16.51
C LEU A 599 12.45 -1.88 -17.23
N PRO A 600 12.21 -3.20 -17.40
CA PRO A 600 11.12 -3.74 -18.22
C PRO A 600 9.76 -3.76 -17.50
N PHE A 601 9.41 -2.69 -16.79
CA PHE A 601 8.25 -2.65 -15.91
C PHE A 601 6.91 -2.96 -16.57
N ASN A 602 6.76 -2.65 -17.85
CA ASN A 602 5.53 -2.83 -18.62
C ASN A 602 5.62 -3.94 -19.67
N TYR A 603 6.63 -4.81 -19.56
CA TYR A 603 6.91 -5.85 -20.53
C TYR A 603 7.00 -7.22 -19.87
N LYS A 604 6.63 -8.24 -20.62
CA LYS A 604 6.81 -9.65 -20.33
C LYS A 604 7.86 -10.22 -21.29
N LEU A 605 8.30 -11.45 -21.05
CA LEU A 605 9.29 -12.10 -21.91
C LEU A 605 8.87 -12.08 -23.40
N ASP A 606 7.62 -12.45 -23.66
CA ASP A 606 7.13 -12.62 -25.03
C ASP A 606 7.10 -11.30 -25.82
N ASP A 607 7.06 -10.15 -25.13
CA ASP A 607 7.13 -8.83 -25.76
C ASP A 607 8.52 -8.53 -26.35
N PHE A 608 9.56 -9.27 -25.96
CA PHE A 608 10.92 -9.12 -26.52
C PHE A 608 11.20 -10.08 -27.68
N VAL A 609 10.32 -11.05 -27.93
CA VAL A 609 10.51 -12.05 -29.00
C VAL A 609 10.24 -11.39 -30.35
N GLY A 610 11.27 -11.36 -31.21
CA GLY A 610 11.20 -10.72 -32.53
C GLY A 610 11.57 -9.24 -32.54
N GLU A 611 11.88 -8.65 -31.38
CA GLU A 611 12.32 -7.25 -31.26
C GLU A 611 13.81 -7.06 -31.55
N ASP A 612 14.22 -5.81 -31.79
CA ASP A 612 15.61 -5.42 -32.02
C ASP A 612 16.42 -5.47 -30.71
N CYS A 613 16.94 -6.64 -30.38
CA CYS A 613 17.66 -6.92 -29.14
C CYS A 613 19.18 -7.06 -29.35
N TRP A 614 19.94 -6.47 -28.44
CA TRP A 614 21.39 -6.41 -28.51
C TRP A 614 22.03 -6.84 -27.21
N ALA A 615 23.10 -7.63 -27.34
CA ALA A 615 24.00 -7.98 -26.25
C ALA A 615 25.34 -7.27 -26.42
N THR A 616 25.93 -6.83 -25.32
CA THR A 616 27.22 -6.12 -25.31
C THR A 616 28.12 -6.63 -24.21
N GLY A 617 29.44 -6.61 -24.45
CA GLY A 617 30.39 -7.14 -23.50
C GLY A 617 31.85 -7.04 -23.93
N PHE A 618 32.74 -7.38 -23.00
CA PHE A 618 34.19 -7.41 -23.17
C PHE A 618 34.74 -8.86 -23.14
N GLY A 619 33.87 -9.87 -23.33
CA GLY A 619 34.22 -11.28 -23.25
C GLY A 619 35.06 -11.80 -24.42
N ALA A 620 35.54 -13.04 -24.25
CA ALA A 620 36.43 -13.73 -25.17
C ALA A 620 35.73 -14.15 -26.49
N THR A 621 36.49 -14.11 -27.59
CA THR A 621 36.08 -14.67 -28.89
C THR A 621 37.10 -15.70 -29.38
N LYS A 622 36.65 -16.66 -30.20
CA LYS A 622 37.52 -17.72 -30.73
C LYS A 622 38.28 -17.18 -31.94
N GLY A 623 39.53 -16.72 -31.73
CA GLY A 623 40.47 -16.37 -32.80
C GLY A 623 40.93 -14.90 -32.82
N THR A 624 42.18 -14.69 -32.37
CA THR A 624 43.05 -13.50 -32.49
C THR A 624 42.72 -12.21 -31.70
N SER A 625 43.71 -11.80 -30.89
CA SER A 625 44.33 -10.48 -30.66
C SER A 625 43.66 -9.23 -30.05
N GLU A 626 42.35 -9.05 -29.87
CA GLU A 626 41.86 -7.86 -29.13
C GLU A 626 40.73 -8.17 -28.13
N LYS A 627 41.12 -8.55 -26.91
CA LYS A 627 40.24 -8.82 -25.75
C LYS A 627 39.80 -7.57 -24.98
N HIS A 628 40.06 -6.40 -25.55
CA HIS A 628 40.09 -5.15 -24.78
C HIS A 628 39.04 -4.13 -25.22
N ARG A 629 38.40 -4.30 -26.38
CA ARG A 629 37.37 -3.36 -26.86
C ARG A 629 35.96 -3.86 -26.57
N LEU A 630 35.02 -2.94 -26.36
CA LEU A 630 33.59 -3.27 -26.22
C LEU A 630 33.02 -3.78 -27.55
N ASN A 631 32.28 -4.89 -27.50
CA ASN A 631 31.60 -5.46 -28.68
C ASN A 631 30.08 -5.42 -28.54
N GLU A 632 29.40 -5.39 -29.68
CA GLU A 632 27.93 -5.42 -29.81
C GLU A 632 27.49 -6.55 -30.76
N ILE A 633 26.39 -7.20 -30.43
CA ILE A 633 25.74 -8.19 -31.31
C ILE A 633 24.23 -8.05 -31.27
N ASN A 634 23.59 -8.15 -32.43
CA ASN A 634 22.15 -8.28 -32.52
C ASN A 634 21.78 -9.77 -32.39
N VAL A 635 20.89 -10.10 -31.47
CA VAL A 635 20.58 -11.47 -31.09
C VAL A 635 19.09 -11.68 -30.86
N PRO A 636 18.49 -12.78 -31.37
CA PRO A 636 17.10 -13.08 -31.13
C PRO A 636 16.87 -13.52 -29.68
N VAL A 637 15.75 -13.10 -29.11
CA VAL A 637 15.22 -13.63 -27.85
C VAL A 637 14.28 -14.80 -28.15
N HIS A 638 14.43 -15.89 -27.40
CA HIS A 638 13.59 -17.07 -27.55
C HIS A 638 12.44 -17.08 -26.54
N SER A 639 11.32 -17.65 -26.96
CA SER A 639 10.24 -17.99 -26.03
C SER A 639 10.73 -18.97 -24.96
N HIS A 640 10.07 -18.98 -23.82
CA HIS A 640 10.45 -19.85 -22.71
C HIS A 640 10.43 -21.33 -23.11
N GLN A 641 9.45 -21.74 -23.93
CA GLN A 641 9.34 -23.10 -24.44
C GLN A 641 10.51 -23.50 -25.35
N SER A 642 10.94 -22.61 -26.26
CA SER A 642 12.10 -22.83 -27.12
C SER A 642 13.40 -22.97 -26.30
N CYS A 643 13.51 -22.17 -25.23
CA CYS A 643 14.62 -22.25 -24.28
C CYS A 643 14.67 -23.61 -23.57
N ILE A 644 13.52 -24.10 -23.09
CA ILE A 644 13.37 -25.44 -22.51
C ILE A 644 13.72 -26.53 -23.52
N SER A 645 13.27 -26.42 -24.78
CA SER A 645 13.62 -27.39 -25.82
C SER A 645 15.13 -27.49 -26.08
N SER A 646 15.88 -26.41 -25.87
CA SER A 646 17.32 -26.36 -26.07
C SER A 646 18.13 -26.95 -24.90
N TRP A 647 17.66 -26.74 -23.67
CA TRP A 647 18.44 -27.02 -22.44
C TRP A 647 17.83 -28.08 -21.51
N GLY A 648 16.55 -28.41 -21.67
CA GLY A 648 15.78 -29.31 -20.81
C GLY A 648 15.06 -28.59 -19.67
N LEU A 649 13.91 -29.15 -19.24
CA LEU A 649 13.08 -28.62 -18.15
C LEU A 649 13.80 -28.56 -16.79
N GLU A 650 14.78 -29.44 -16.56
CA GLU A 650 15.54 -29.50 -15.31
C GLU A 650 16.57 -28.37 -15.17
N ARG A 651 16.90 -27.68 -16.27
CA ARG A 651 17.96 -26.66 -16.31
C ARG A 651 17.47 -25.24 -16.50
N ILE A 652 16.25 -25.05 -16.98
CA ILE A 652 15.67 -23.74 -17.31
C ILE A 652 14.48 -23.46 -16.41
N THR A 653 14.56 -22.36 -15.65
CA THR A 653 13.49 -21.88 -14.78
C THR A 653 12.75 -20.70 -15.43
N GLN A 654 11.57 -20.34 -14.90
CA GLN A 654 10.83 -19.15 -15.35
C GLN A 654 11.63 -17.84 -15.22
N ARG A 655 12.64 -17.82 -14.35
CA ARG A 655 13.52 -16.66 -14.09
C ARG A 655 14.66 -16.54 -15.09
N GLN A 656 14.68 -17.40 -16.11
CA GLN A 656 15.71 -17.43 -17.13
C GLN A 656 15.11 -17.24 -18.54
N LEU A 657 15.90 -16.68 -19.44
CA LEU A 657 15.56 -16.56 -20.87
C LEU A 657 16.76 -16.94 -21.73
N CYS A 658 16.47 -17.43 -22.94
CA CYS A 658 17.49 -17.84 -23.90
C CYS A 658 17.66 -16.78 -24.98
N VAL A 659 18.91 -16.52 -25.36
CA VAL A 659 19.30 -15.51 -26.33
C VAL A 659 20.26 -16.11 -27.35
N GLY A 660 20.10 -15.71 -28.60
CA GLY A 660 21.07 -16.00 -29.65
C GLY A 660 20.81 -17.30 -30.40
N THR A 661 21.76 -17.72 -31.19
CA THR A 661 21.68 -18.93 -32.03
C THR A 661 22.96 -19.74 -31.84
N PRO A 662 23.06 -20.97 -32.38
CA PRO A 662 24.32 -21.72 -32.35
C PRO A 662 25.53 -20.97 -32.90
N ALA A 663 25.31 -19.97 -33.76
CA ALA A 663 26.34 -19.11 -34.34
C ALA A 663 26.47 -17.73 -33.65
N LEU A 664 25.54 -17.37 -32.75
CA LEU A 664 25.47 -16.08 -32.07
C LEU A 664 25.26 -16.29 -30.57
N SER A 665 26.33 -16.26 -29.76
CA SER A 665 26.24 -16.53 -28.32
C SER A 665 27.23 -15.71 -27.50
N ALA A 666 26.84 -15.37 -26.27
CA ALA A 666 27.73 -14.82 -25.24
C ALA A 666 28.78 -15.86 -24.82
N CYS A 667 29.96 -15.39 -24.43
CA CYS A 667 31.10 -16.23 -24.07
C CYS A 667 31.76 -15.79 -22.76
N GLY A 668 32.86 -16.47 -22.37
CA GLY A 668 33.57 -16.17 -21.12
C GLY A 668 33.99 -14.70 -21.04
N GLY A 669 33.50 -13.98 -20.04
CA GLY A 669 33.75 -12.54 -19.86
C GLY A 669 32.57 -11.62 -20.18
N ASP A 670 31.47 -12.15 -20.73
CA ASP A 670 30.23 -11.40 -20.98
C ASP A 670 29.23 -11.48 -19.81
N SER A 671 29.53 -12.28 -18.78
CA SER A 671 28.72 -12.48 -17.58
C SER A 671 28.36 -11.15 -16.92
N GLY A 672 27.08 -10.98 -16.54
CA GLY A 672 26.57 -9.73 -15.97
C GLY A 672 26.37 -8.59 -16.98
N GLY A 673 26.77 -8.77 -18.25
CA GLY A 673 26.50 -7.83 -19.34
C GLY A 673 25.00 -7.76 -19.71
N PRO A 674 24.56 -6.65 -20.34
CA PRO A 674 23.17 -6.42 -20.68
C PRO A 674 22.72 -7.20 -21.92
N LEU A 675 21.45 -7.60 -21.89
CA LEU A 675 20.61 -7.78 -23.07
C LEU A 675 19.57 -6.66 -23.07
N VAL A 676 19.65 -5.77 -24.06
CA VAL A 676 18.72 -4.64 -24.21
C VAL A 676 17.93 -4.74 -25.51
N CYS A 677 16.63 -4.51 -25.43
CA CYS A 677 15.73 -4.53 -26.58
C CYS A 677 15.15 -3.14 -26.82
N LYS A 678 15.02 -2.76 -28.09
CA LYS A 678 14.41 -1.49 -28.47
C LYS A 678 12.89 -1.58 -28.37
N MET A 679 12.32 -0.91 -27.38
CA MET A 679 10.86 -0.85 -27.18
C MET A 679 10.40 0.60 -27.39
N GLY A 680 9.82 0.88 -28.56
CA GLY A 680 9.54 2.25 -29.00
C GLY A 680 10.81 3.09 -29.13
N ASP A 681 10.87 4.21 -28.41
CA ASP A 681 12.00 5.15 -28.43
C ASP A 681 13.05 4.91 -27.33
N SER A 682 12.94 3.80 -26.59
CA SER A 682 13.78 3.51 -25.43
C SER A 682 14.36 2.10 -25.50
N TRP A 683 15.57 1.96 -24.97
CA TRP A 683 16.25 0.67 -24.81
C TRP A 683 15.99 0.10 -23.41
N VAL A 684 15.38 -1.08 -23.38
CA VAL A 684 14.88 -1.74 -22.18
C VAL A 684 15.72 -2.97 -21.86
N LEU A 685 16.14 -3.13 -20.61
CA LEU A 685 16.93 -4.26 -20.13
C LEU A 685 16.05 -5.51 -19.98
N ALA A 686 16.12 -6.42 -20.95
CA ALA A 686 15.39 -7.69 -20.92
C ALA A 686 16.09 -8.74 -20.03
N GLY A 687 17.42 -8.75 -20.01
CA GLY A 687 18.19 -9.77 -19.31
C GLY A 687 19.61 -9.35 -18.92
N THR A 688 20.22 -10.08 -17.99
CA THR A 688 21.68 -10.04 -17.73
C THR A 688 22.32 -11.39 -18.01
N THR A 689 23.48 -11.42 -18.65
CA THR A 689 24.16 -12.67 -19.03
C THR A 689 24.47 -13.50 -17.79
N SER A 690 24.06 -14.78 -17.75
CA SER A 690 24.27 -15.65 -16.59
C SER A 690 25.19 -16.83 -16.92
N TRP A 691 24.78 -17.73 -17.82
CA TRP A 691 25.57 -18.91 -18.18
C TRP A 691 25.29 -19.36 -19.62
N GLY A 692 26.11 -20.28 -20.14
CA GLY A 692 25.95 -20.80 -21.49
C GLY A 692 26.77 -22.05 -21.74
N ASP A 693 26.84 -22.44 -23.01
CA ASP A 693 27.69 -23.56 -23.42
C ASP A 693 29.16 -23.20 -23.23
N ARG A 694 29.96 -24.13 -22.69
CA ARG A 694 31.39 -23.94 -22.43
C ARG A 694 32.21 -23.73 -23.71
N THR A 695 31.68 -24.17 -24.85
CA THR A 695 32.30 -24.00 -26.16
C THR A 695 31.91 -22.70 -26.84
N CYS A 696 30.98 -21.94 -26.25
CA CYS A 696 30.38 -20.73 -26.83
C CYS A 696 29.83 -20.98 -28.24
N GLN A 697 29.35 -22.20 -28.49
CA GLN A 697 28.76 -22.65 -29.75
C GLN A 697 27.66 -23.68 -29.45
N GLY A 698 26.70 -23.84 -30.35
CA GLY A 698 25.78 -24.98 -30.35
C GLY A 698 24.47 -24.80 -29.57
N LYS A 699 24.39 -23.88 -28.60
CA LYS A 699 23.15 -23.60 -27.84
C LYS A 699 22.98 -22.11 -27.53
N PRO A 700 21.74 -21.60 -27.41
CA PRO A 700 21.50 -20.21 -27.01
C PRO A 700 22.02 -19.96 -25.58
N SER A 701 22.59 -18.78 -25.36
CA SER A 701 23.08 -18.34 -24.04
C SER A 701 21.90 -18.06 -23.10
N VAL A 702 22.09 -18.30 -21.81
CA VAL A 702 21.06 -18.13 -20.78
C VAL A 702 21.30 -16.87 -19.98
N TYR A 703 20.26 -16.05 -19.91
CA TYR A 703 20.24 -14.76 -19.21
C TYR A 703 19.26 -14.84 -18.03
N SER A 704 19.57 -14.12 -16.96
CA SER A 704 18.61 -13.85 -15.89
C SER A 704 17.53 -12.91 -16.42
N ARG A 705 16.26 -13.33 -16.34
CA ARG A 705 15.11 -12.59 -16.90
C ARG A 705 14.70 -11.45 -15.97
N ILE A 706 15.02 -10.21 -16.34
CA ILE A 706 14.83 -9.05 -15.46
C ILE A 706 13.37 -8.83 -15.09
N THR A 707 12.41 -9.19 -15.95
CA THR A 707 10.97 -9.07 -15.65
C THR A 707 10.58 -9.81 -14.35
N GLU A 708 11.20 -10.95 -14.05
CA GLU A 708 10.92 -11.74 -12.85
C GLU A 708 11.61 -11.19 -11.59
N PHE A 709 12.65 -10.38 -11.77
CA PHE A 709 13.40 -9.77 -10.67
C PHE A 709 12.92 -8.35 -10.35
N LEU A 710 11.99 -7.78 -11.11
CA LEU A 710 11.46 -6.42 -10.91
C LEU A 710 10.99 -6.17 -9.46
N PRO A 711 10.18 -7.05 -8.81
CA PRO A 711 9.73 -6.80 -7.44
C PRO A 711 10.89 -6.70 -6.46
N TRP A 712 11.93 -7.53 -6.62
CA TRP A 712 13.12 -7.50 -5.79
C TRP A 712 13.99 -6.26 -6.07
N ILE A 713 14.16 -5.91 -7.35
CA ILE A 713 14.89 -4.71 -7.76
C ILE A 713 14.21 -3.46 -7.18
N GLN A 714 12.89 -3.35 -7.28
CA GLN A 714 12.11 -2.25 -6.69
C GLN A 714 12.29 -2.18 -5.18
N LEU A 715 12.17 -3.31 -4.49
CA LEU A 715 12.29 -3.39 -3.04
C LEU A 715 13.65 -2.89 -2.54
N VAL A 716 14.73 -3.26 -3.23
CA VAL A 716 16.11 -2.95 -2.82
C VAL A 716 16.52 -1.53 -3.25
N THR A 717 16.18 -1.15 -4.48
CA THR A 717 16.72 0.09 -5.09
C THR A 717 15.79 1.29 -4.96
N GLY A 718 14.49 1.06 -4.75
CA GLY A 718 13.46 2.10 -4.79
C GLY A 718 13.12 2.60 -6.20
N ILE A 719 13.73 2.05 -7.27
CA ILE A 719 13.44 2.44 -8.64
C ILE A 719 12.05 1.93 -9.01
N SER A 720 11.08 2.82 -9.25
CA SER A 720 9.70 2.49 -9.67
C SER A 720 9.46 2.80 -11.15
N LYS A 721 8.25 2.47 -11.63
CA LYS A 721 7.82 2.60 -13.03
C LYS A 721 7.83 4.03 -13.54
#